data_AF-A0A315AXX7-F1
#
_entry.id   AF-A0A315AXX7-F1
#
_cell.length_a   1.000
_cell.length_b   1.000
_cell.length_c   1.000
_cell.angle_alpha   90.00
_cell.angle_beta   90.00
_cell.angle_gamma   90.00
#
_symmetry.space_group_name_H-M   'P 1'
#
loop_
_entity.id
_entity.type
_entity.pdbx_description
1 polymer ?
#
loop_
_entity_poly.entity_id
_entity_poly.type
_entity_poly.pdbx_seq_one_letter_code
_entity_poly.pdbx_strand_id
1 'polypeptide(L)'
;MISNRFSVALALCASWFSSAHAAAEFQYYVYPVGGITGISQSAIKTEQVGPKYGGMINEKYADLFFDAPTQQALVKSFQEGVAKQFPSSVVGANQIRTSKSGKYAYQPYEATQCSPQFTVNYKDSFAIAIGISRLSTYFNTYSDFTQVLIPITYTVRFVKLNGASVVFSKSETIYTGMTAPTADFFMPGGKEIKPENVAKLKAAILNDGLQMVQRHVDAAAKGFAPKQSQITIAAKDGDYFIFNNGSEVGFTSDEDLDAVNDKGEEFSFTVQYASNGIAVAVASDFTPDIKRATNRLRQGEKLTFSFTKQGKDDAKPSVMAVQYTPASGASLTDQQVLDNALLSIVADDIGFKAPFNLVKHDADFSRLKTQIRGEANCESTMFQDMNGFADNSTKPRANPDLYLKLDAHSSPVFTAIGVGGATAKSIFTNSVTLSLIDRSSVVNQVFVGSNPYELNRTGGKGLDNNQANEINLKNAALASMQSMLAGFSVAPKTVGIKAVSNGVLTLAQPLPLSVFNQAKIVRPLKAGSSKAPVLMPLSRSVAQLIKPTQDTDKIEIKGEVRASDLIMLGATDAANKPLKFCDDSRKRHFLMSPNLRHPSNGEALVGRVIPFKTKGYNFVETSAPYLGSVELALKEGFFGSTDVVKNVETPYCAVAQEVQQLLKNDCVGDKCAGSASVVSGVRIYEGANKIGESLAGAKFDFSEIKPDALSQFVGVKAYEHQLNSISQHKSKLH
;
A
#
# COMPACT_ATOMS: atom_id res chain seq x y z
N MET A 1 -4.06 30.58 -68.66
CA MET A 1 -4.81 29.73 -69.62
C MET A 1 -5.29 28.50 -68.86
N ILE A 2 -6.44 28.53 -68.18
CA ILE A 2 -7.79 28.15 -68.66
C ILE A 2 -7.82 26.88 -69.51
N SER A 3 -8.16 25.72 -68.93
CA SER A 3 -9.45 25.00 -69.07
C SER A 3 -9.44 23.84 -68.05
N ASN A 4 -10.35 23.64 -67.08
CA ASN A 4 -11.82 23.56 -67.00
C ASN A 4 -12.38 22.17 -67.38
N ARG A 5 -12.76 21.33 -66.40
CA ARG A 5 -14.13 20.81 -66.13
C ARG A 5 -14.21 19.47 -65.35
N PHE A 6 -15.00 19.52 -64.28
CA PHE A 6 -15.84 18.51 -63.60
C PHE A 6 -16.01 17.09 -64.21
N SER A 7 -15.99 16.06 -63.36
CA SER A 7 -17.22 15.35 -62.90
C SER A 7 -16.95 14.16 -61.96
N VAL A 8 -17.84 14.02 -60.98
CA VAL A 8 -17.98 12.99 -59.94
C VAL A 8 -18.69 11.75 -60.51
N ALA A 9 -18.27 10.53 -60.14
CA ALA A 9 -19.18 9.40 -59.82
C ALA A 9 -18.44 8.14 -59.30
N LEU A 10 -18.82 7.72 -58.08
CA LEU A 10 -18.93 6.36 -57.53
C LEU A 10 -19.37 5.30 -58.58
N ALA A 11 -19.11 3.98 -58.51
CA ALA A 11 -18.70 3.07 -57.45
C ALA A 11 -18.42 1.64 -58.03
N LEU A 12 -17.97 0.75 -57.11
CA LEU A 12 -18.24 -0.70 -57.00
C LEU A 12 -17.23 -1.73 -57.53
N CYS A 13 -16.78 -2.52 -56.54
CA CYS A 13 -16.43 -3.95 -56.56
C CYS A 13 -15.05 -4.39 -57.08
N ALA A 14 -14.11 -4.53 -56.15
CA ALA A 14 -13.25 -5.72 -56.08
C ALA A 14 -12.64 -5.85 -54.68
N SER A 15 -13.43 -6.35 -53.73
CA SER A 15 -12.90 -7.11 -52.60
C SER A 15 -12.55 -8.51 -53.10
N TRP A 16 -11.30 -8.95 -52.97
CA TRP A 16 -10.91 -10.29 -52.51
C TRP A 16 -9.40 -10.52 -52.70
N PHE A 17 -8.81 -11.17 -51.69
CA PHE A 17 -7.43 -11.65 -51.58
C PHE A 17 -6.35 -10.61 -51.25
N SER A 18 -6.28 -10.25 -49.97
CA SER A 18 -5.00 -10.05 -49.30
C SER A 18 -4.98 -10.97 -48.09
N SER A 19 -4.56 -12.21 -48.31
CA SER A 19 -4.16 -13.16 -47.27
C SER A 19 -2.85 -12.67 -46.64
N ALA A 20 -2.95 -11.65 -45.79
CA ALA A 20 -1.94 -11.38 -44.79
C ALA A 20 -2.08 -12.50 -43.73
N HIS A 21 -1.02 -13.29 -43.56
CA HIS A 21 -0.86 -14.10 -42.34
C HIS A 21 -0.80 -13.11 -41.17
N ALA A 22 -1.95 -12.83 -40.57
CA ALA A 22 -2.02 -12.13 -39.31
C ALA A 22 -1.40 -13.07 -38.27
N ALA A 23 -0.29 -12.64 -37.67
CA ALA A 23 0.12 -13.19 -36.40
C ALA A 23 -1.11 -13.16 -35.48
N ALA A 24 -1.54 -14.31 -34.99
CA ALA A 24 -2.75 -14.42 -34.17
C ALA A 24 -2.63 -13.46 -32.99
N GLU A 25 -3.42 -12.38 -33.02
CA GLU A 25 -3.47 -11.38 -31.98
C GLU A 25 -3.83 -12.08 -30.66
N PHE A 26 -3.02 -11.90 -29.62
CA PHE A 26 -3.21 -12.53 -28.32
C PHE A 26 -4.63 -12.24 -27.80
N GLN A 27 -5.45 -13.29 -27.67
CA GLN A 27 -6.83 -13.15 -27.21
C GLN A 27 -6.91 -13.35 -25.70
N TYR A 28 -7.15 -12.26 -24.95
CA TYR A 28 -7.45 -12.30 -23.52
C TYR A 28 -8.94 -12.06 -23.27
N TYR A 29 -9.42 -12.51 -22.10
CA TYR A 29 -10.82 -12.36 -21.70
C TYR A 29 -10.97 -11.70 -20.34
N VAL A 30 -12.00 -10.89 -20.19
CA VAL A 30 -12.32 -10.17 -18.96
C VAL A 30 -13.74 -10.50 -18.55
N TYR A 31 -14.00 -10.79 -17.29
CA TYR A 31 -15.36 -10.90 -16.77
C TYR A 31 -15.58 -9.90 -15.63
N PRO A 32 -16.65 -9.09 -15.68
CA PRO A 32 -16.96 -8.15 -14.61
C PRO A 32 -17.62 -8.87 -13.43
N VAL A 33 -17.05 -8.69 -12.25
CA VAL A 33 -17.60 -9.22 -10.98
C VAL A 33 -18.92 -8.50 -10.66
N GLY A 34 -19.93 -9.24 -10.23
CA GLY A 34 -21.30 -8.77 -9.98
C GLY A 34 -21.55 -8.07 -8.66
N GLY A 35 -20.52 -7.94 -7.80
CA GLY A 35 -20.57 -7.23 -6.51
C GLY A 35 -19.58 -6.08 -6.40
N ILE A 36 -19.82 -5.19 -5.43
CA ILE A 36 -18.89 -4.13 -5.05
C ILE A 36 -18.07 -4.61 -3.84
N THR A 37 -16.78 -4.82 -4.03
CA THR A 37 -15.89 -5.24 -2.95
C THR A 37 -15.88 -4.18 -1.83
N GLY A 38 -15.96 -4.63 -0.57
CA GLY A 38 -15.97 -3.76 0.61
C GLY A 38 -17.36 -3.40 1.15
N ILE A 39 -18.39 -3.34 0.29
CA ILE A 39 -19.79 -3.04 0.69
C ILE A 39 -20.84 -4.10 0.34
N SER A 40 -20.61 -4.95 -0.67
CA SER A 40 -21.55 -6.02 -1.01
C SER A 40 -21.34 -7.25 -0.11
N GLN A 41 -22.42 -7.77 0.46
CA GLN A 41 -22.40 -9.02 1.22
C GLN A 41 -22.20 -10.21 0.27
N SER A 42 -21.24 -11.09 0.55
CA SER A 42 -21.11 -12.35 -0.21
C SER A 42 -22.37 -13.18 -0.09
N ALA A 43 -22.88 -13.69 -1.21
CA ALA A 43 -24.10 -14.52 -1.27
C ALA A 43 -23.97 -15.88 -0.54
N ILE A 44 -22.78 -16.25 -0.07
CA ILE A 44 -22.54 -17.49 0.67
C ILE A 44 -22.82 -17.24 2.16
N LYS A 45 -23.97 -17.71 2.64
CA LYS A 45 -24.29 -17.82 4.08
C LYS A 45 -23.27 -18.73 4.76
N THR A 46 -22.53 -18.21 5.74
CA THR A 46 -22.67 -18.47 7.20
C THR A 46 -21.46 -17.89 7.92
N GLU A 47 -21.73 -17.14 8.99
CA GLU A 47 -20.78 -16.78 10.06
C GLU A 47 -19.42 -16.23 9.61
N GLN A 48 -19.39 -15.06 8.96
CA GLN A 48 -18.16 -14.28 8.98
C GLN A 48 -18.01 -13.66 10.38
N VAL A 49 -17.15 -14.26 11.21
CA VAL A 49 -16.58 -13.60 12.39
C VAL A 49 -15.68 -12.46 11.88
N GLY A 50 -16.24 -11.26 11.77
CA GLY A 50 -15.55 -10.07 11.26
C GLY A 50 -16.50 -8.90 11.01
N PRO A 51 -15.98 -7.67 10.77
CA PRO A 51 -16.83 -6.50 10.51
C PRO A 51 -17.66 -6.68 9.23
N LYS A 52 -18.89 -6.13 9.23
CA LYS A 52 -19.86 -6.21 8.10
C LYS A 52 -19.30 -5.64 6.79
N TYR A 53 -18.43 -4.64 6.89
CA TYR A 53 -17.80 -3.94 5.76
C TYR A 53 -16.27 -4.02 5.82
N GLY A 54 -15.62 -3.68 4.70
CA GLY A 54 -14.16 -3.47 4.63
C GLY A 54 -13.69 -2.35 5.58
N GLY A 55 -12.39 -2.29 5.85
CA GLY A 55 -11.81 -1.29 6.75
C GLY A 55 -12.14 0.15 6.30
N MET A 56 -12.36 1.06 7.27
CA MET A 56 -12.67 2.50 7.06
C MET A 56 -14.03 2.85 6.43
N ILE A 57 -14.99 1.92 6.45
CA ILE A 57 -16.38 2.17 6.06
C ILE A 57 -17.23 2.38 7.32
N ASN A 58 -17.83 3.55 7.47
CA ASN A 58 -18.78 3.80 8.55
C ASN A 58 -20.09 3.04 8.28
N GLU A 59 -20.35 1.99 9.07
CA GLU A 59 -21.50 1.09 8.89
C GLU A 59 -22.83 1.84 8.82
N LYS A 60 -23.07 2.79 9.74
CA LYS A 60 -24.29 3.59 9.80
C LYS A 60 -24.58 4.29 8.46
N TYR A 61 -23.56 4.86 7.84
CA TYR A 61 -23.72 5.62 6.60
C TYR A 61 -23.61 4.75 5.35
N ALA A 62 -22.94 3.60 5.43
CA ALA A 62 -22.85 2.65 4.34
C ALA A 62 -24.22 2.06 3.99
N ASP A 63 -24.96 1.58 4.99
CA ASP A 63 -26.33 1.09 4.81
C ASP A 63 -27.26 2.19 4.28
N LEU A 64 -27.02 3.44 4.67
CA LEU A 64 -27.84 4.58 4.31
C LEU A 64 -27.64 5.04 2.85
N PHE A 65 -26.38 5.09 2.39
CA PHE A 65 -26.03 5.64 1.09
C PHE A 65 -25.86 4.57 0.00
N PHE A 66 -25.49 3.34 0.36
CA PHE A 66 -25.26 2.21 -0.55
C PHE A 66 -26.26 1.08 -0.30
N ASP A 67 -27.54 1.39 -0.37
CA ASP A 67 -28.58 0.36 -0.37
C ASP A 67 -28.59 -0.44 -1.69
N ALA A 68 -29.41 -1.49 -1.74
CA ALA A 68 -29.45 -2.40 -2.89
C ALA A 68 -29.66 -1.70 -4.25
N PRO A 69 -30.59 -0.74 -4.41
CA PRO A 69 -30.73 0.02 -5.65
C PRO A 69 -29.47 0.80 -6.07
N THR A 70 -28.80 1.49 -5.13
CA THR A 70 -27.56 2.22 -5.45
C THR A 70 -26.45 1.26 -5.86
N GLN A 71 -26.30 0.13 -5.16
CA GLN A 71 -25.31 -0.88 -5.52
C GLN A 71 -25.59 -1.47 -6.91
N GLN A 72 -26.86 -1.81 -7.22
CA GLN A 72 -27.26 -2.32 -8.52
C GLN A 72 -26.98 -1.33 -9.66
N ALA A 73 -27.26 -0.04 -9.45
CA ALA A 73 -26.98 1.00 -10.45
C ALA A 73 -25.48 1.12 -10.75
N LEU A 74 -24.63 1.10 -9.72
CA LEU A 74 -23.18 1.14 -9.86
C LEU A 74 -22.63 -0.11 -10.56
N VAL A 75 -23.06 -1.30 -10.15
CA VAL A 75 -22.65 -2.57 -10.78
C VAL A 75 -23.06 -2.61 -12.24
N LYS A 76 -24.30 -2.20 -12.56
CA LYS A 76 -24.77 -2.15 -13.94
C LYS A 76 -23.93 -1.20 -14.79
N SER A 77 -23.70 0.02 -14.32
CA SER A 77 -22.85 1.00 -15.02
C SER A 77 -21.43 0.48 -15.22
N PHE A 78 -20.89 -0.24 -14.24
CA PHE A 78 -19.58 -0.88 -14.33
C PHE A 78 -19.54 -1.98 -15.39
N GLN A 79 -20.50 -2.92 -15.37
CA GLN A 79 -20.59 -4.00 -16.34
C GLN A 79 -20.75 -3.47 -17.78
N GLU A 80 -21.61 -2.47 -17.98
CA GLU A 80 -21.80 -1.80 -19.27
C GLU A 80 -20.52 -1.08 -19.73
N GLY A 81 -19.84 -0.38 -18.82
CA GLY A 81 -18.57 0.28 -19.09
C GLY A 81 -17.48 -0.70 -19.52
N VAL A 82 -17.38 -1.84 -18.84
CA VAL A 82 -16.42 -2.92 -19.18
C VAL A 82 -16.74 -3.52 -20.54
N ALA A 83 -18.01 -3.87 -20.80
CA ALA A 83 -18.46 -4.40 -22.08
C ALA A 83 -18.13 -3.45 -23.25
N LYS A 84 -18.23 -2.13 -23.01
CA LYS A 84 -17.90 -1.10 -23.99
C LYS A 84 -16.39 -0.99 -24.25
N GLN A 85 -15.56 -1.05 -23.22
CA GLN A 85 -14.11 -0.83 -23.35
C GLN A 85 -13.32 -2.08 -23.75
N PHE A 86 -13.86 -3.28 -23.54
CA PHE A 86 -13.22 -4.56 -23.89
C PHE A 86 -14.06 -5.36 -24.89
N PRO A 87 -14.42 -4.78 -26.06
CA PRO A 87 -15.26 -5.46 -27.03
C PRO A 87 -14.62 -6.78 -27.47
N SER A 88 -15.43 -7.83 -27.62
CA SER A 88 -14.97 -9.16 -28.04
C SER A 88 -14.03 -9.91 -27.08
N SER A 89 -13.78 -9.35 -25.89
CA SER A 89 -13.03 -9.97 -24.80
C SER A 89 -13.90 -10.23 -23.56
N VAL A 90 -15.10 -9.67 -23.48
CA VAL A 90 -15.95 -9.85 -22.30
C VAL A 90 -16.65 -11.21 -22.32
N VAL A 91 -16.57 -11.91 -21.19
CA VAL A 91 -17.21 -13.22 -20.96
C VAL A 91 -17.96 -13.22 -19.63
N GLY A 92 -18.94 -14.11 -19.47
CA GLY A 92 -19.56 -14.40 -18.17
C GLY A 92 -18.68 -15.31 -17.32
N ALA A 93 -18.85 -15.26 -15.99
CA ALA A 93 -18.16 -16.15 -15.06
C ALA A 93 -18.44 -17.64 -15.36
N ASN A 94 -19.66 -17.96 -15.85
CA ASN A 94 -20.04 -19.29 -16.28
C ASN A 94 -19.32 -19.78 -17.54
N GLN A 95 -18.61 -18.93 -18.29
CA GLN A 95 -17.88 -19.28 -19.51
C GLN A 95 -16.41 -19.65 -19.26
N ILE A 96 -15.93 -19.46 -18.04
CA ILE A 96 -14.54 -19.72 -17.66
C ILE A 96 -14.39 -21.22 -17.32
N ARG A 97 -13.46 -21.89 -18.00
CA ARG A 97 -13.22 -23.34 -17.91
C ARG A 97 -11.74 -23.67 -18.00
N THR A 98 -11.40 -24.94 -17.86
CA THR A 98 -10.04 -25.48 -18.09
C THR A 98 -9.57 -25.43 -19.54
N SER A 99 -10.49 -25.29 -20.52
CA SER A 99 -10.16 -25.23 -21.95
C SER A 99 -11.07 -24.28 -22.73
N LYS A 100 -10.55 -23.76 -23.85
CA LYS A 100 -11.29 -22.92 -24.80
C LYS A 100 -12.08 -23.79 -25.78
N SER A 101 -13.35 -23.46 -26.01
CA SER A 101 -14.22 -24.15 -26.95
C SER A 101 -15.28 -23.22 -27.52
N GLY A 102 -15.74 -23.52 -28.74
CA GLY A 102 -16.77 -22.73 -29.43
C GLY A 102 -16.28 -21.42 -30.05
N LYS A 103 -17.21 -20.69 -30.68
CA LYS A 103 -16.97 -19.35 -31.23
C LYS A 103 -17.30 -18.31 -30.16
N TYR A 104 -16.56 -17.19 -30.14
CA TYR A 104 -16.80 -16.12 -29.18
C TYR A 104 -18.27 -15.71 -29.16
N ALA A 105 -18.87 -15.77 -27.98
CA ALA A 105 -20.20 -15.29 -27.68
C ALA A 105 -20.23 -14.83 -26.23
N TYR A 106 -20.54 -13.57 -25.98
CA TYR A 106 -20.76 -13.09 -24.62
C TYR A 106 -22.06 -13.69 -24.08
N GLN A 107 -21.97 -14.41 -22.97
CA GLN A 107 -23.11 -14.93 -22.23
C GLN A 107 -23.08 -14.32 -20.83
N PRO A 108 -23.98 -13.37 -20.50
CA PRO A 108 -24.02 -12.79 -19.17
C PRO A 108 -24.24 -13.89 -18.13
N TYR A 109 -23.59 -13.73 -16.97
CA TYR A 109 -23.68 -14.73 -15.91
C TYR A 109 -25.10 -14.77 -15.32
N GLU A 110 -25.83 -15.84 -15.63
CA GLU A 110 -27.00 -16.27 -14.87
C GLU A 110 -26.60 -17.53 -14.09
N ALA A 111 -26.79 -17.52 -12.77
CA ALA A 111 -26.36 -18.61 -11.87
C ALA A 111 -26.95 -19.99 -12.21
N THR A 112 -27.93 -20.04 -13.12
CA THR A 112 -28.64 -21.21 -13.62
C THR A 112 -28.02 -21.86 -14.88
N GLN A 113 -27.02 -21.25 -15.53
CA GLN A 113 -26.49 -21.71 -16.83
C GLN A 113 -25.02 -22.14 -16.78
N CYS A 114 -24.76 -23.42 -16.49
CA CYS A 114 -23.40 -24.00 -16.42
C CYS A 114 -22.93 -24.74 -17.68
N SER A 115 -23.68 -24.66 -18.77
CA SER A 115 -23.34 -25.28 -20.06
C SER A 115 -23.29 -24.24 -21.18
N PRO A 116 -22.32 -23.29 -21.15
CA PRO A 116 -22.20 -22.26 -22.17
C PRO A 116 -21.74 -22.84 -23.52
N GLN A 117 -22.16 -22.21 -24.63
CA GLN A 117 -21.74 -22.61 -25.98
C GLN A 117 -20.32 -22.15 -26.34
N PHE A 118 -19.82 -21.14 -25.62
CA PHE A 118 -18.47 -20.61 -25.73
C PHE A 118 -17.80 -20.67 -24.37
N THR A 119 -16.61 -21.28 -24.34
CA THR A 119 -15.78 -21.36 -23.13
C THR A 119 -14.40 -20.78 -23.40
N VAL A 120 -13.82 -20.22 -22.34
CA VAL A 120 -12.46 -19.67 -22.36
C VAL A 120 -11.62 -20.29 -21.26
N ASN A 121 -10.31 -20.35 -21.50
CA ASN A 121 -9.40 -20.87 -20.51
C ASN A 121 -9.24 -19.86 -19.36
N TYR A 122 -9.28 -20.33 -18.12
CA TYR A 122 -8.99 -19.50 -16.94
C TYR A 122 -7.59 -18.85 -17.00
N LYS A 123 -6.63 -19.46 -17.71
CA LYS A 123 -5.28 -18.90 -17.92
C LYS A 123 -5.27 -17.58 -18.66
N ASP A 124 -6.22 -17.40 -19.59
CA ASP A 124 -6.36 -16.21 -20.44
C ASP A 124 -7.41 -15.24 -19.90
N SER A 125 -7.94 -15.51 -18.70
CA SER A 125 -9.11 -14.83 -18.14
C SER A 125 -8.77 -13.98 -16.91
N PHE A 126 -9.40 -12.81 -16.83
CA PHE A 126 -9.22 -11.81 -15.77
C PHE A 126 -10.56 -11.41 -15.17
N ALA A 127 -10.65 -11.41 -13.84
CA ALA A 127 -11.76 -10.77 -13.14
C ALA A 127 -11.52 -9.27 -13.09
N ILE A 128 -12.51 -8.45 -13.42
CA ILE A 128 -12.47 -7.02 -13.14
C ILE A 128 -13.52 -6.68 -12.08
N ALA A 129 -13.11 -6.01 -11.02
CA ALA A 129 -13.97 -5.68 -9.89
C ALA A 129 -13.90 -4.20 -9.51
N ILE A 130 -15.03 -3.65 -9.09
CA ILE A 130 -15.11 -2.36 -8.39
C ILE A 130 -15.14 -2.59 -6.88
N GLY A 131 -14.51 -1.68 -6.13
CA GLY A 131 -14.53 -1.71 -4.67
C GLY A 131 -14.63 -0.32 -4.07
N ILE A 132 -15.09 -0.28 -2.83
CA ILE A 132 -15.09 0.91 -1.98
C ILE A 132 -14.26 0.57 -0.74
N SER A 133 -13.23 1.37 -0.48
CA SER A 133 -12.29 1.18 0.64
C SER A 133 -12.37 2.29 1.70
N ARG A 134 -13.24 3.29 1.49
CA ARG A 134 -13.46 4.37 2.45
C ARG A 134 -14.87 4.93 2.33
N LEU A 135 -15.52 5.15 3.48
CA LEU A 135 -16.72 5.96 3.61
C LEU A 135 -16.75 6.60 4.99
N SER A 136 -16.58 7.93 5.05
CA SER A 136 -16.63 8.71 6.28
C SER A 136 -17.57 9.91 6.10
N THR A 137 -18.14 10.44 7.19
CA THR A 137 -19.11 11.55 7.13
C THR A 137 -18.74 12.61 8.16
N TYR A 138 -18.51 13.85 7.70
CA TYR A 138 -18.10 14.99 8.53
C TYR A 138 -19.15 16.10 8.47
N PHE A 139 -19.51 16.67 9.63
CA PHE A 139 -20.51 17.74 9.73
C PHE A 139 -19.92 19.00 10.36
N ASN A 140 -20.22 20.14 9.75
CA ASN A 140 -19.92 21.49 10.22
C ASN A 140 -21.25 22.25 10.41
N THR A 141 -21.58 22.66 11.63
CA THR A 141 -22.74 23.54 11.87
C THR A 141 -22.25 24.96 12.16
N TYR A 142 -22.78 25.94 11.43
CA TYR A 142 -22.44 27.36 11.58
C TYR A 142 -23.67 28.24 11.37
N SER A 143 -23.91 29.19 12.28
CA SER A 143 -25.16 29.96 12.31
C SER A 143 -26.36 28.99 12.24
N ASP A 144 -27.33 29.28 11.39
CA ASP A 144 -28.49 28.43 11.13
C ASP A 144 -28.26 27.38 10.03
N PHE A 145 -27.01 27.06 9.66
CA PHE A 145 -26.69 26.12 8.58
C PHE A 145 -25.83 24.94 9.02
N THR A 146 -26.01 23.80 8.37
CA THR A 146 -25.15 22.62 8.46
C THR A 146 -24.58 22.28 7.08
N GLN A 147 -23.25 22.11 7.03
CA GLN A 147 -22.52 21.58 5.90
C GLN A 147 -22.05 20.16 6.21
N VAL A 148 -22.16 19.26 5.24
CA VAL A 148 -21.66 17.88 5.32
C VAL A 148 -20.65 17.63 4.20
N LEU A 149 -19.62 16.83 4.51
CA LEU A 149 -18.62 16.34 3.56
C LEU A 149 -18.43 14.84 3.76
N ILE A 150 -18.45 14.09 2.66
CA ILE A 150 -18.42 12.63 2.62
C ILE A 150 -17.33 12.21 1.63
N PRO A 151 -16.09 11.90 2.10
CA PRO A 151 -15.09 11.27 1.26
C PRO A 151 -15.41 9.80 1.00
N ILE A 152 -15.33 9.40 -0.26
CA ILE A 152 -15.53 8.03 -0.73
C ILE A 152 -14.38 7.64 -1.65
N THR A 153 -13.70 6.53 -1.34
CA THR A 153 -12.63 6.01 -2.20
C THR A 153 -13.16 4.85 -3.04
N TYR A 154 -13.17 5.05 -4.36
CA TYR A 154 -13.51 4.02 -5.34
C TYR A 154 -12.24 3.37 -5.86
N THR A 155 -12.28 2.07 -6.14
CA THR A 155 -11.15 1.31 -6.68
C THR A 155 -11.62 0.37 -7.79
N VAL A 156 -10.86 0.23 -8.88
CA VAL A 156 -11.01 -0.86 -9.85
C VAL A 156 -9.78 -1.75 -9.79
N ARG A 157 -9.97 -3.07 -9.80
CA ARG A 157 -8.90 -4.08 -9.78
C ARG A 157 -9.11 -5.10 -10.89
N PHE A 158 -8.03 -5.52 -11.55
CA PHE A 158 -7.99 -6.70 -12.42
C PHE A 158 -7.28 -7.82 -11.67
N VAL A 159 -7.90 -8.99 -11.60
CA VAL A 159 -7.36 -10.18 -10.95
C VAL A 159 -7.19 -11.26 -11.99
N LYS A 160 -5.95 -11.73 -12.19
CA LYS A 160 -5.68 -12.91 -13.02
C LYS A 160 -6.23 -14.13 -12.31
N LEU A 161 -7.02 -14.94 -13.01
CA LEU A 161 -7.63 -16.12 -12.41
C LEU A 161 -6.62 -17.21 -12.08
N ASN A 162 -5.63 -17.44 -12.95
CA ASN A 162 -4.51 -18.30 -12.61
C ASN A 162 -3.59 -17.60 -11.57
N GLY A 163 -3.62 -18.03 -10.31
CA GLY A 163 -2.76 -17.52 -9.24
C GLY A 163 -3.39 -16.46 -8.32
N ALA A 164 -4.61 -16.00 -8.59
CA ALA A 164 -5.30 -14.95 -7.82
C ALA A 164 -4.40 -13.71 -7.59
N SER A 165 -3.86 -13.12 -8.66
CA SER A 165 -2.97 -11.97 -8.56
C SER A 165 -3.61 -10.71 -9.12
N VAL A 166 -3.52 -9.59 -8.39
CA VAL A 166 -3.95 -8.28 -8.90
C VAL A 166 -2.94 -7.80 -9.93
N VAL A 167 -3.34 -7.71 -11.19
CA VAL A 167 -2.47 -7.32 -12.33
C VAL A 167 -2.59 -5.83 -12.67
N PHE A 168 -3.67 -5.19 -12.25
CA PHE A 168 -3.90 -3.76 -12.37
C PHE A 168 -4.79 -3.29 -11.22
N SER A 169 -4.51 -2.10 -10.67
CA SER A 169 -5.41 -1.42 -9.75
C SER A 169 -5.36 0.08 -9.94
N LYS A 170 -6.50 0.76 -9.78
CA LYS A 170 -6.58 2.21 -9.70
C LYS A 170 -7.61 2.61 -8.66
N SER A 171 -7.27 3.59 -7.82
CA SER A 171 -8.17 4.18 -6.84
C SER A 171 -8.22 5.70 -6.92
N GLU A 172 -9.34 6.28 -6.48
CA GLU A 172 -9.51 7.73 -6.37
C GLU A 172 -10.54 8.04 -5.27
N THR A 173 -10.26 9.10 -4.50
CA THR A 173 -11.20 9.62 -3.48
C THR A 173 -11.95 10.83 -4.04
N ILE A 174 -13.27 10.75 -4.05
CA ILE A 174 -14.16 11.88 -4.32
C ILE A 174 -14.77 12.39 -3.02
N TYR A 175 -15.03 13.70 -2.96
CA TYR A 175 -15.60 14.37 -1.79
C TYR A 175 -16.99 14.88 -2.14
N THR A 176 -18.02 14.16 -1.72
CA THR A 176 -19.41 14.58 -1.93
C THR A 176 -19.86 15.44 -0.76
N GLY A 177 -20.57 16.55 -1.00
CA GLY A 177 -20.99 17.45 0.07
C GLY A 177 -22.31 18.17 -0.18
N MET A 178 -22.85 18.73 0.88
CA MET A 178 -24.08 19.52 0.88
C MET A 178 -24.03 20.60 1.95
N THR A 179 -24.77 21.68 1.75
CA THR A 179 -25.08 22.66 2.80
C THR A 179 -26.57 22.96 2.81
N ALA A 180 -27.20 22.95 3.97
CA ALA A 180 -28.61 23.32 4.15
C ALA A 180 -28.83 23.99 5.52
N PRO A 181 -29.96 24.67 5.75
CA PRO A 181 -30.30 25.17 7.09
C PRO A 181 -30.31 24.01 8.10
N THR A 182 -29.77 24.22 9.32
CA THR A 182 -29.63 23.18 10.37
C THR A 182 -30.98 22.60 10.77
N ALA A 183 -31.99 23.46 10.91
CA ALA A 183 -33.37 23.04 11.20
C ALA A 183 -33.96 22.14 10.10
N ASP A 184 -33.46 22.29 8.87
CA ASP A 184 -33.84 21.50 7.71
C ASP A 184 -32.91 20.31 7.48
N PHE A 185 -31.75 20.27 8.15
CA PHE A 185 -30.73 19.25 7.93
C PHE A 185 -30.93 18.02 8.81
N PHE A 186 -31.14 18.23 10.11
CA PHE A 186 -31.29 17.16 11.10
C PHE A 186 -32.74 16.98 11.57
N MET A 187 -33.07 15.76 11.99
CA MET A 187 -34.31 15.46 12.69
C MET A 187 -34.42 16.29 13.98
N PRO A 188 -35.63 16.75 14.37
CA PRO A 188 -35.81 17.49 15.63
C PRO A 188 -35.28 16.70 16.84
N GLY A 189 -34.44 17.34 17.67
CA GLY A 189 -33.91 16.75 18.89
C GLY A 189 -32.74 15.76 18.71
N GLY A 190 -32.20 15.60 17.49
CA GLY A 190 -31.10 14.66 17.22
C GLY A 190 -30.08 15.15 16.19
N LYS A 191 -29.07 14.31 15.92
CA LYS A 191 -28.06 14.49 14.86
C LYS A 191 -28.29 13.54 13.67
N GLU A 192 -29.49 13.01 13.54
CA GLU A 192 -29.85 12.15 12.41
C GLU A 192 -30.24 13.01 11.22
N ILE A 193 -29.70 12.70 10.04
CA ILE A 193 -29.97 13.45 8.81
C ILE A 193 -31.43 13.22 8.43
N LYS A 194 -32.17 14.29 8.09
CA LYS A 194 -33.55 14.15 7.60
C LYS A 194 -33.61 13.33 6.29
N PRO A 195 -34.67 12.52 6.07
CA PRO A 195 -34.78 11.66 4.89
C PRO A 195 -34.59 12.38 3.55
N GLU A 196 -35.08 13.61 3.40
CA GLU A 196 -34.93 14.40 2.18
C GLU A 196 -33.48 14.75 1.86
N ASN A 197 -32.65 15.00 2.87
CA ASN A 197 -31.23 15.30 2.66
C ASN A 197 -30.42 14.03 2.48
N VAL A 198 -30.82 12.92 3.12
CA VAL A 198 -30.28 11.59 2.79
C VAL A 198 -30.50 11.27 1.32
N ALA A 199 -31.72 11.49 0.79
CA ALA A 199 -32.02 11.23 -0.61
C ALA A 199 -31.15 12.08 -1.57
N LYS A 200 -30.96 13.37 -1.26
CA LYS A 200 -30.09 14.25 -2.06
C LYS A 200 -28.62 13.84 -2.00
N LEU A 201 -28.10 13.52 -0.81
CA LEU A 201 -26.72 13.04 -0.64
C LEU A 201 -26.51 11.73 -1.37
N LYS A 202 -27.45 10.79 -1.24
CA LYS A 202 -27.43 9.51 -1.94
C LYS A 202 -27.41 9.68 -3.46
N ALA A 203 -28.22 10.60 -4.00
CA ALA A 203 -28.23 10.91 -5.43
C ALA A 203 -26.88 11.52 -5.88
N ALA A 204 -26.29 12.41 -5.10
CA ALA A 204 -24.97 12.98 -5.38
C ALA A 204 -23.87 11.92 -5.35
N ILE A 205 -23.85 11.07 -4.30
CA ILE A 205 -22.92 9.93 -4.17
C ILE A 205 -23.06 8.97 -5.35
N LEU A 206 -24.27 8.66 -5.78
CA LEU A 206 -24.50 7.80 -6.94
C LEU A 206 -23.93 8.45 -8.21
N ASN A 207 -24.22 9.72 -8.48
CA ASN A 207 -23.71 10.42 -9.65
C ASN A 207 -22.17 10.46 -9.67
N ASP A 208 -21.57 10.78 -8.52
CA ASP A 208 -20.12 10.77 -8.32
C ASP A 208 -19.54 9.37 -8.57
N GLY A 209 -20.16 8.33 -7.99
CA GLY A 209 -19.77 6.94 -8.19
C GLY A 209 -19.86 6.47 -9.64
N LEU A 210 -20.92 6.84 -10.37
CA LEU A 210 -21.07 6.52 -11.79
C LEU A 210 -19.95 7.14 -12.64
N GLN A 211 -19.60 8.41 -12.37
CA GLN A 211 -18.47 9.06 -13.03
C GLN A 211 -17.14 8.37 -12.69
N MET A 212 -16.98 7.92 -11.44
CA MET A 212 -15.75 7.25 -11.00
C MET A 212 -15.57 5.89 -11.64
N VAL A 213 -16.63 5.10 -11.71
CA VAL A 213 -16.67 3.83 -12.43
C VAL A 213 -16.21 4.02 -13.87
N GLN A 214 -16.80 4.97 -14.60
CA GLN A 214 -16.40 5.23 -15.99
C GLN A 214 -14.94 5.65 -16.10
N ARG A 215 -14.47 6.60 -15.28
CA ARG A 215 -13.08 7.08 -15.30
C ARG A 215 -12.08 5.96 -14.99
N HIS A 216 -12.42 5.05 -14.08
CA HIS A 216 -11.53 3.93 -13.72
C HIS A 216 -11.52 2.83 -14.78
N VAL A 217 -12.66 2.50 -15.37
CA VAL A 217 -12.73 1.54 -16.49
C VAL A 217 -11.97 2.07 -17.71
N ASP A 218 -12.11 3.36 -18.05
CA ASP A 218 -11.35 4.00 -19.13
C ASP A 218 -9.84 3.98 -18.86
N ALA A 219 -9.44 4.26 -17.62
CA ALA A 219 -8.04 4.19 -17.21
C ALA A 219 -7.50 2.75 -17.25
N ALA A 220 -8.34 1.78 -16.89
CA ALA A 220 -7.98 0.37 -16.95
C ALA A 220 -7.82 -0.10 -18.40
N ALA A 221 -8.71 0.26 -19.32
CA ALA A 221 -8.58 -0.08 -20.73
C ALA A 221 -7.29 0.46 -21.36
N LYS A 222 -6.84 1.64 -20.92
CA LYS A 222 -5.56 2.22 -21.35
C LYS A 222 -4.35 1.59 -20.65
N GLY A 223 -4.50 1.17 -19.40
CA GLY A 223 -3.42 0.68 -18.54
C GLY A 223 -3.19 -0.84 -18.61
N PHE A 224 -4.22 -1.60 -18.97
CA PHE A 224 -4.21 -3.06 -19.09
C PHE A 224 -4.14 -3.45 -20.57
N ALA A 225 -2.91 -3.63 -21.06
CA ALA A 225 -2.62 -4.11 -22.40
C ALA A 225 -1.58 -5.22 -22.30
N PRO A 226 -2.00 -6.51 -22.29
CA PRO A 226 -1.07 -7.63 -22.29
C PRO A 226 -0.06 -7.51 -23.44
N LYS A 227 1.23 -7.61 -23.15
CA LYS A 227 2.32 -7.50 -24.12
C LYS A 227 2.91 -8.87 -24.41
N GLN A 228 3.05 -9.19 -25.69
CA GLN A 228 3.89 -10.30 -26.09
C GLN A 228 5.33 -9.84 -26.25
N SER A 229 6.27 -10.62 -25.71
CA SER A 229 7.70 -10.39 -25.88
C SER A 229 8.38 -11.70 -26.25
N GLN A 230 9.14 -11.68 -27.34
CA GLN A 230 10.02 -12.79 -27.69
C GLN A 230 11.30 -12.68 -26.87
N ILE A 231 11.63 -13.72 -26.11
CA ILE A 231 12.73 -13.75 -25.15
C ILE A 231 13.55 -15.00 -25.39
N THR A 232 14.87 -14.86 -25.27
CA THR A 232 15.81 -15.97 -25.51
C THR A 232 16.22 -16.61 -24.19
N ILE A 233 16.33 -17.94 -24.16
CA ILE A 233 17.00 -18.65 -23.07
C ILE A 233 18.49 -18.34 -23.16
N ALA A 234 18.96 -17.41 -22.32
CA ALA A 234 20.33 -16.90 -22.34
C ALA A 234 21.34 -17.92 -21.81
N ALA A 235 20.96 -18.69 -20.79
CA ALA A 235 21.77 -19.75 -20.21
C ALA A 235 20.90 -20.78 -19.46
N LYS A 236 21.51 -21.92 -19.12
CA LYS A 236 20.93 -22.93 -18.25
C LYS A 236 21.96 -23.33 -17.19
N ASP A 237 21.58 -23.35 -15.92
CA ASP A 237 22.39 -23.82 -14.79
C ASP A 237 21.58 -24.83 -13.98
N GLY A 238 21.87 -26.13 -14.16
CA GLY A 238 21.04 -27.20 -13.63
C GLY A 238 19.60 -27.12 -14.16
N ASP A 239 18.64 -27.02 -13.25
CA ASP A 239 17.21 -26.87 -13.57
C ASP A 239 16.79 -25.42 -13.85
N TYR A 240 17.70 -24.45 -13.65
CA TYR A 240 17.40 -23.04 -13.84
C TYR A 240 17.57 -22.61 -15.29
N PHE A 241 16.50 -22.07 -15.85
CA PHE A 241 16.48 -21.32 -17.10
C PHE A 241 16.74 -19.85 -16.81
N ILE A 242 17.74 -19.27 -17.47
CA ILE A 242 18.12 -17.87 -17.30
C ILE A 242 17.73 -17.13 -18.57
N PHE A 243 16.89 -16.10 -18.45
CA PHE A 243 16.46 -15.22 -19.52
C PHE A 243 17.23 -13.91 -19.47
N ASN A 244 17.53 -13.31 -20.64
CA ASN A 244 18.21 -12.02 -20.78
C ASN A 244 17.27 -10.80 -20.62
N ASN A 245 16.05 -11.05 -20.17
CA ASN A 245 15.04 -10.06 -19.84
C ASN A 245 14.36 -10.48 -18.55
N GLY A 246 13.86 -9.51 -17.79
CA GLY A 246 13.31 -9.74 -16.47
C GLY A 246 12.10 -8.87 -16.14
N SER A 247 12.17 -8.16 -15.02
CA SER A 247 11.04 -7.39 -14.50
C SER A 247 10.59 -6.27 -15.46
N GLU A 248 11.48 -5.78 -16.31
CA GLU A 248 11.22 -4.73 -17.30
C GLU A 248 10.28 -5.16 -18.43
N VAL A 249 10.23 -6.47 -18.73
CA VAL A 249 9.30 -7.01 -19.74
C VAL A 249 8.04 -7.62 -19.12
N GLY A 250 8.06 -7.95 -17.83
CA GLY A 250 6.88 -8.44 -17.11
C GLY A 250 7.12 -9.64 -16.19
N PHE A 251 8.33 -10.19 -16.11
CA PHE A 251 8.61 -11.32 -15.22
C PHE A 251 8.41 -10.94 -13.75
N THR A 252 7.85 -11.86 -12.97
CA THR A 252 7.54 -11.70 -11.55
C THR A 252 7.87 -13.01 -10.85
N SER A 253 8.61 -12.99 -9.73
CA SER A 253 8.83 -14.23 -8.95
C SER A 253 7.54 -14.90 -8.52
N ASP A 254 7.64 -16.21 -8.34
CA ASP A 254 6.58 -17.10 -7.83
C ASP A 254 5.35 -17.17 -8.74
N GLU A 255 5.45 -16.65 -9.97
CA GLU A 255 4.42 -16.77 -10.98
C GLU A 255 4.76 -17.83 -12.02
N ASP A 256 3.74 -18.58 -12.40
CA ASP A 256 3.78 -19.42 -13.58
C ASP A 256 3.53 -18.57 -14.83
N LEU A 257 4.44 -18.66 -15.78
CA LEU A 257 4.36 -18.02 -17.08
C LEU A 257 4.38 -19.07 -18.17
N ASP A 258 3.40 -18.97 -19.04
CA ASP A 258 3.34 -19.79 -20.24
C ASP A 258 4.07 -19.06 -21.37
N ALA A 259 4.72 -19.85 -22.22
CA ALA A 259 5.42 -19.36 -23.40
C ALA A 259 5.18 -20.31 -24.57
N VAL A 260 5.21 -19.77 -25.78
CA VAL A 260 5.12 -20.57 -27.00
C VAL A 260 6.38 -20.39 -27.85
N ASN A 261 6.81 -21.45 -28.52
CA ASN A 261 7.83 -21.31 -29.57
C ASN A 261 7.19 -20.96 -30.93
N ASP A 262 8.02 -20.80 -31.95
CA ASP A 262 7.60 -20.47 -33.31
C ASP A 262 6.73 -21.57 -33.98
N LYS A 263 6.65 -22.76 -33.39
CA LYS A 263 5.80 -23.88 -33.83
C LYS A 263 4.47 -23.94 -33.10
N GLY A 264 4.23 -23.05 -32.14
CA GLY A 264 3.04 -23.07 -31.28
C GLY A 264 3.07 -24.15 -30.20
N GLU A 265 4.23 -24.76 -29.92
CA GLU A 265 4.38 -25.68 -28.79
C GLU A 265 4.37 -24.87 -27.49
N GLU A 266 3.61 -25.32 -26.50
CA GLU A 266 3.44 -24.65 -25.21
C GLU A 266 4.46 -25.13 -24.17
N PHE A 267 5.02 -24.17 -23.45
CA PHE A 267 5.95 -24.36 -22.35
C PHE A 267 5.46 -23.58 -21.14
N SER A 268 5.81 -24.03 -19.95
CA SER A 268 5.38 -23.36 -18.72
C SER A 268 6.52 -23.30 -17.72
N PHE A 269 6.74 -22.12 -17.16
CA PHE A 269 7.87 -21.80 -16.29
C PHE A 269 7.38 -21.22 -14.97
N THR A 270 7.88 -21.72 -13.84
CA THR A 270 7.73 -21.04 -12.56
C THR A 270 8.93 -20.11 -12.36
N VAL A 271 8.70 -18.80 -12.38
CA VAL A 271 9.74 -17.80 -12.17
C VAL A 271 10.22 -17.87 -10.72
N GLN A 272 11.52 -18.07 -10.51
CA GLN A 272 12.15 -18.11 -9.19
C GLN A 272 12.67 -16.72 -8.79
N TYR A 273 13.06 -15.91 -9.76
CA TYR A 273 13.61 -14.58 -9.55
C TYR A 273 13.47 -13.74 -10.80
N ALA A 274 13.12 -12.47 -10.65
CA ALA A 274 13.11 -11.49 -11.72
C ALA A 274 13.72 -10.19 -11.22
N SER A 275 14.64 -9.61 -11.98
CA SER A 275 15.11 -8.24 -11.76
C SER A 275 15.21 -7.53 -13.10
N ASN A 276 15.54 -6.25 -13.10
CA ASN A 276 15.76 -5.57 -14.38
C ASN A 276 16.91 -6.25 -15.15
N GLY A 277 16.62 -6.71 -16.37
CA GLY A 277 17.55 -7.35 -17.31
C GLY A 277 17.69 -8.86 -17.17
N ILE A 278 17.01 -9.51 -16.22
CA ILE A 278 17.12 -10.96 -16.03
C ILE A 278 15.89 -11.57 -15.33
N ALA A 279 15.50 -12.75 -15.79
CA ALA A 279 14.66 -13.66 -15.03
C ALA A 279 15.31 -15.03 -14.93
N VAL A 280 15.08 -15.68 -13.81
CA VAL A 280 15.46 -17.07 -13.55
C VAL A 280 14.18 -17.84 -13.28
N ALA A 281 13.98 -18.94 -13.99
CA ALA A 281 12.81 -19.78 -13.84
C ALA A 281 13.18 -21.27 -13.84
N VAL A 282 12.26 -22.10 -13.41
CA VAL A 282 12.32 -23.56 -13.54
C VAL A 282 11.12 -24.04 -14.35
N ALA A 283 11.18 -25.25 -14.90
CA ALA A 283 10.00 -25.84 -15.54
C ALA A 283 8.85 -25.96 -14.52
N SER A 284 7.67 -25.45 -14.88
CA SER A 284 6.49 -25.48 -14.00
C SER A 284 6.00 -26.91 -13.78
N ASP A 285 5.44 -27.17 -12.59
CA ASP A 285 4.82 -28.44 -12.22
C ASP A 285 3.40 -28.61 -12.79
N PHE A 286 2.98 -27.73 -13.70
CA PHE A 286 1.61 -27.68 -14.23
C PHE A 286 1.07 -29.02 -14.75
N THR A 287 1.80 -29.69 -15.66
CA THR A 287 1.55 -31.09 -16.03
C THR A 287 2.86 -31.84 -16.27
N PRO A 288 2.92 -33.17 -16.06
CA PRO A 288 4.12 -33.95 -16.33
C PRO A 288 4.64 -33.81 -17.77
N ASP A 289 3.75 -33.66 -18.74
CA ASP A 289 4.10 -33.55 -20.15
C ASP A 289 4.66 -32.16 -20.50
N ILE A 290 4.04 -31.08 -20.01
CA ILE A 290 4.56 -29.71 -20.19
C ILE A 290 5.89 -29.54 -19.45
N LYS A 291 6.02 -30.11 -18.25
CA LYS A 291 7.29 -30.10 -17.49
C LYS A 291 8.39 -30.82 -18.27
N ARG A 292 8.10 -31.99 -18.84
CA ARG A 292 9.06 -32.77 -19.65
C ARG A 292 9.44 -32.03 -20.93
N ALA A 293 8.48 -31.40 -21.60
CA ALA A 293 8.74 -30.58 -22.80
C ALA A 293 9.62 -29.37 -22.47
N THR A 294 9.27 -28.61 -21.42
CA THR A 294 10.01 -27.44 -20.96
C THR A 294 11.44 -27.80 -20.55
N ASN A 295 11.64 -28.93 -19.85
CA ASN A 295 12.97 -29.39 -19.45
C ASN A 295 13.92 -29.72 -20.63
N ARG A 296 13.39 -30.00 -21.82
CA ARG A 296 14.17 -30.31 -23.03
C ARG A 296 14.68 -29.06 -23.76
N LEU A 297 14.15 -27.88 -23.42
CA LEU A 297 14.58 -26.60 -24.00
C LEU A 297 16.07 -26.34 -23.74
N ARG A 298 16.73 -25.76 -24.73
CA ARG A 298 18.17 -25.48 -24.73
C ARG A 298 18.45 -23.97 -24.73
N GLN A 299 19.68 -23.63 -24.35
CA GLN A 299 20.21 -22.27 -24.53
C GLN A 299 20.08 -21.83 -26.00
N GLY A 300 19.66 -20.59 -26.22
CA GLY A 300 19.49 -19.98 -27.54
C GLY A 300 18.09 -20.12 -28.12
N GLU A 301 17.22 -20.95 -27.55
CA GLU A 301 15.83 -21.04 -27.99
C GLU A 301 15.07 -19.75 -27.67
N LYS A 302 14.21 -19.35 -28.61
CA LYS A 302 13.38 -18.14 -28.52
C LYS A 302 11.95 -18.53 -28.22
N LEU A 303 11.37 -17.88 -27.22
CA LEU A 303 10.02 -18.15 -26.74
C LEU A 303 9.26 -16.84 -26.66
N THR A 304 8.00 -16.86 -27.06
CA THR A 304 7.08 -15.73 -26.94
C THR A 304 6.32 -15.86 -25.63
N PHE A 305 6.56 -14.92 -24.72
CA PHE A 305 5.86 -14.78 -23.45
C PHE A 305 4.76 -13.74 -23.56
N SER A 306 3.63 -13.97 -22.89
CA SER A 306 2.55 -13.00 -22.74
C SER A 306 2.55 -12.43 -21.31
N PHE A 307 2.91 -11.15 -21.18
CA PHE A 307 2.93 -10.46 -19.90
C PHE A 307 1.70 -9.58 -19.74
N THR A 308 0.94 -9.79 -18.68
CA THR A 308 -0.34 -9.11 -18.44
C THR A 308 -0.23 -8.02 -17.36
N LYS A 309 0.97 -7.80 -16.85
CA LYS A 309 1.30 -6.75 -15.87
C LYS A 309 2.75 -6.31 -16.02
N GLN A 310 3.09 -5.21 -15.36
CA GLN A 310 4.48 -4.87 -15.11
C GLN A 310 5.11 -5.93 -14.18
N GLY A 311 6.37 -6.28 -14.44
CA GLY A 311 7.06 -7.34 -13.69
C GLY A 311 7.36 -6.90 -12.26
N LYS A 312 7.98 -7.78 -11.47
CA LYS A 312 8.45 -7.48 -10.11
C LYS A 312 9.96 -7.56 -10.09
N ASP A 313 10.60 -6.54 -9.52
CA ASP A 313 12.06 -6.48 -9.44
C ASP A 313 12.54 -6.94 -8.07
N ASP A 314 12.80 -8.23 -7.93
CA ASP A 314 13.20 -8.91 -6.69
C ASP A 314 14.57 -8.47 -6.15
N ALA A 315 15.37 -7.72 -6.93
CA ALA A 315 16.55 -7.04 -6.40
C ALA A 315 16.18 -5.91 -5.43
N LYS A 316 14.96 -5.36 -5.56
CA LYS A 316 14.45 -4.33 -4.67
C LYS A 316 13.85 -4.94 -3.39
N PRO A 317 14.07 -4.34 -2.22
CA PRO A 317 13.45 -4.80 -0.99
C PRO A 317 11.93 -4.71 -1.08
N SER A 318 11.24 -5.62 -0.41
CA SER A 318 9.78 -5.65 -0.30
C SER A 318 9.30 -4.88 0.93
N VAL A 319 8.36 -3.96 0.72
CA VAL A 319 7.78 -3.10 1.76
C VAL A 319 6.30 -3.39 1.89
N MET A 320 5.85 -3.87 3.03
CA MET A 320 4.45 -4.13 3.30
C MET A 320 3.79 -2.94 4.00
N ALA A 321 2.74 -2.38 3.40
CA ALA A 321 1.90 -1.39 4.06
C ALA A 321 1.02 -2.09 5.10
N VAL A 322 1.17 -1.76 6.38
CA VAL A 322 0.45 -2.40 7.49
C VAL A 322 -0.55 -1.43 8.10
N GLN A 323 -1.83 -1.75 7.94
CA GLN A 323 -2.93 -1.06 8.61
C GLN A 323 -3.13 -1.62 10.03
N TYR A 324 -3.56 -0.77 10.95
CA TYR A 324 -4.04 -1.18 12.26
C TYR A 324 -5.30 -2.04 12.14
N THR A 325 -5.33 -3.11 12.91
CA THR A 325 -6.43 -4.07 12.99
C THR A 325 -6.96 -4.09 14.42
N PRO A 326 -8.28 -4.12 14.63
CA PRO A 326 -8.84 -4.18 15.98
C PRO A 326 -8.39 -5.47 16.68
N ALA A 327 -8.01 -5.35 17.96
CA ALA A 327 -7.88 -6.52 18.82
C ALA A 327 -9.28 -7.12 19.05
N SER A 328 -9.36 -8.44 19.27
CA SER A 328 -10.63 -9.14 19.48
C SER A 328 -11.50 -8.43 20.52
N GLY A 329 -12.67 -7.93 20.12
CA GLY A 329 -13.63 -7.23 20.99
C GLY A 329 -13.36 -5.73 21.23
N ALA A 330 -12.35 -5.12 20.58
CA ALA A 330 -12.04 -3.70 20.69
C ALA A 330 -12.23 -2.96 19.35
N SER A 331 -12.66 -1.70 19.40
CA SER A 331 -12.69 -0.81 18.22
C SER A 331 -11.33 -0.12 18.04
N LEU A 332 -11.00 0.24 16.78
CA LEU A 332 -9.89 1.14 16.50
C LEU A 332 -10.16 2.52 17.10
N THR A 333 -9.11 3.19 17.55
CA THR A 333 -9.17 4.61 17.93
C THR A 333 -9.35 5.50 16.69
N ASP A 334 -9.90 6.71 16.87
CA ASP A 334 -10.07 7.67 15.75
C ASP A 334 -8.75 7.94 15.03
N GLN A 335 -7.63 8.03 15.77
CA GLN A 335 -6.30 8.20 15.20
C GLN A 335 -5.88 7.01 14.34
N GLN A 336 -6.10 5.78 14.80
CA GLN A 336 -5.78 4.58 14.01
C GLN A 336 -6.64 4.46 12.74
N VAL A 337 -7.91 4.86 12.80
CA VAL A 337 -8.79 4.92 11.62
C VAL A 337 -8.25 5.93 10.60
N LEU A 338 -7.81 7.10 11.08
CA LEU A 338 -7.20 8.14 10.26
C LEU A 338 -5.85 7.69 9.66
N ASP A 339 -4.97 7.08 10.46
CA ASP A 339 -3.68 6.57 10.01
C ASP A 339 -3.85 5.50 8.93
N ASN A 340 -4.82 4.58 9.11
CA ASN A 340 -5.19 3.60 8.09
C ASN A 340 -5.64 4.27 6.79
N ALA A 341 -6.42 5.36 6.89
CA ALA A 341 -6.91 6.09 5.73
C ALA A 341 -5.80 6.75 4.92
N LEU A 342 -4.87 7.40 5.61
CA LEU A 342 -3.72 8.01 4.97
C LEU A 342 -2.79 6.94 4.39
N LEU A 343 -2.63 5.80 5.08
CA LEU A 343 -1.76 4.72 4.61
C LEU A 343 -2.29 4.09 3.33
N SER A 344 -3.60 3.91 3.19
CA SER A 344 -4.22 3.46 1.94
C SER A 344 -3.91 4.40 0.79
N ILE A 345 -4.04 5.71 1.01
CA ILE A 345 -3.72 6.74 0.00
C ILE A 345 -2.24 6.66 -0.40
N VAL A 346 -1.34 6.59 0.58
CA VAL A 346 0.11 6.49 0.34
C VAL A 346 0.44 5.20 -0.40
N ALA A 347 -0.10 4.06 0.02
CA ALA A 347 0.15 2.76 -0.61
C ALA A 347 -0.39 2.69 -2.04
N ASP A 348 -1.51 3.35 -2.31
CA ASP A 348 -2.10 3.37 -3.65
C ASP A 348 -1.32 4.22 -4.66
N ASP A 349 -0.71 5.31 -4.21
CA ASP A 349 0.05 6.23 -5.08
C ASP A 349 1.52 5.82 -5.29
N ILE A 350 2.05 4.86 -4.52
CA ILE A 350 3.39 4.29 -4.73
C ILE A 350 3.39 3.46 -6.02
N GLY A 351 3.84 4.08 -7.11
CA GLY A 351 3.96 3.45 -8.42
C GLY A 351 5.19 2.54 -8.60
N PHE A 352 5.24 1.84 -9.74
CA PHE A 352 6.28 0.85 -10.09
C PHE A 352 7.73 1.37 -10.15
N LYS A 353 7.92 2.68 -10.33
CA LYS A 353 9.25 3.33 -10.27
C LYS A 353 9.81 3.45 -8.85
N ALA A 354 9.07 2.99 -7.85
CA ALA A 354 9.55 2.95 -6.48
C ALA A 354 10.86 2.14 -6.39
N PRO A 355 11.80 2.55 -5.51
CA PRO A 355 13.04 1.83 -5.24
C PRO A 355 12.83 0.55 -4.40
N PHE A 356 11.57 0.15 -4.17
CA PHE A 356 11.13 -1.02 -3.42
C PHE A 356 9.90 -1.66 -4.08
N ASN A 357 9.63 -2.92 -3.77
CA ASN A 357 8.39 -3.60 -4.16
C ASN A 357 7.34 -3.40 -3.08
N LEU A 358 6.24 -2.71 -3.38
CA LEU A 358 5.16 -2.56 -2.42
C LEU A 358 4.33 -3.85 -2.33
N VAL A 359 4.14 -4.34 -1.11
CA VAL A 359 3.26 -5.45 -0.77
C VAL A 359 2.01 -4.86 -0.12
N LYS A 360 0.92 -4.81 -0.88
CA LYS A 360 -0.40 -4.47 -0.32
C LYS A 360 -0.99 -5.72 0.32
N HIS A 361 -1.38 -5.63 1.58
CA HIS A 361 -2.22 -6.61 2.24
C HIS A 361 -3.57 -5.97 2.48
N ASP A 362 -4.59 -6.47 1.78
CA ASP A 362 -5.90 -5.84 1.72
C ASP A 362 -6.94 -6.89 2.11
N ALA A 363 -7.65 -6.66 3.21
CA ALA A 363 -8.78 -7.50 3.63
C ALA A 363 -9.86 -7.55 2.53
N ASP A 364 -9.97 -6.50 1.72
CA ASP A 364 -10.86 -6.45 0.56
C ASP A 364 -10.42 -7.44 -0.52
N PHE A 365 -9.13 -7.78 -0.62
CA PHE A 365 -8.67 -8.78 -1.57
C PHE A 365 -9.13 -10.19 -1.20
N SER A 366 -9.14 -10.52 0.11
CA SER A 366 -9.73 -11.78 0.58
C SER A 366 -11.22 -11.85 0.25
N ARG A 367 -11.98 -10.78 0.55
CA ARG A 367 -13.40 -10.67 0.19
C ARG A 367 -13.64 -10.77 -1.32
N LEU A 368 -12.80 -10.12 -2.12
CA LEU A 368 -12.85 -10.19 -3.58
C LEU A 368 -12.62 -11.62 -4.08
N LYS A 369 -11.64 -12.37 -3.53
CA LYS A 369 -11.46 -13.78 -3.87
C LYS A 369 -12.72 -14.59 -3.57
N THR A 370 -13.34 -14.39 -2.41
CA THR A 370 -14.62 -15.05 -2.06
C THR A 370 -15.74 -14.69 -3.04
N GLN A 371 -15.85 -13.42 -3.44
CA GLN A 371 -16.83 -12.97 -4.45
C GLN A 371 -16.60 -13.67 -5.80
N ILE A 372 -15.36 -13.66 -6.29
CA ILE A 372 -14.96 -14.34 -7.53
C ILE A 372 -15.33 -15.83 -7.49
N ARG A 373 -15.00 -16.55 -6.41
CA ARG A 373 -15.35 -17.97 -6.26
C ARG A 373 -16.85 -18.20 -6.23
N GLY A 374 -17.60 -17.34 -5.54
CA GLY A 374 -19.06 -17.45 -5.44
C GLY A 374 -19.76 -17.28 -6.79
N GLU A 375 -19.22 -16.43 -7.66
CA GLU A 375 -19.75 -16.21 -9.01
C GLU A 375 -19.31 -17.27 -10.02
N ALA A 376 -18.19 -17.96 -9.78
CA ALA A 376 -17.70 -19.00 -10.68
C ALA A 376 -18.22 -20.42 -10.31
N ASN A 377 -19.50 -20.50 -9.94
CA ASN A 377 -20.14 -21.70 -9.38
C ASN A 377 -20.16 -22.93 -10.32
N CYS A 378 -20.06 -22.71 -11.64
CA CYS A 378 -20.17 -23.76 -12.65
C CYS A 378 -18.95 -24.70 -12.75
N GLU A 379 -17.81 -24.31 -12.20
CA GLU A 379 -16.66 -25.18 -11.92
C GLU A 379 -16.08 -24.83 -10.54
N SER A 380 -16.92 -24.87 -9.52
CA SER A 380 -16.52 -24.53 -8.14
C SER A 380 -15.33 -25.37 -7.64
N THR A 381 -15.21 -26.62 -8.08
CA THR A 381 -14.09 -27.51 -7.78
C THR A 381 -12.76 -27.04 -8.39
N MET A 382 -12.79 -26.43 -9.58
CA MET A 382 -11.58 -25.88 -10.21
C MET A 382 -10.94 -24.80 -9.33
N PHE A 383 -11.73 -23.92 -8.71
CA PHE A 383 -11.22 -22.88 -7.82
C PHE A 383 -10.80 -23.39 -6.44
N GLN A 384 -11.28 -24.57 -6.01
CA GLN A 384 -10.87 -25.20 -4.75
C GLN A 384 -9.46 -25.76 -4.83
N ASP A 385 -9.03 -26.21 -6.01
CA ASP A 385 -7.71 -26.83 -6.22
C ASP A 385 -6.70 -25.87 -6.90
N MET A 386 -7.17 -24.73 -7.42
CA MET A 386 -6.32 -23.76 -8.11
C MET A 386 -5.45 -22.95 -7.14
N ASN A 387 -4.14 -22.92 -7.41
CA ASN A 387 -3.18 -22.09 -6.68
C ASN A 387 -3.65 -20.63 -6.59
N GLY A 388 -3.68 -20.07 -5.38
CA GLY A 388 -4.11 -18.69 -5.09
C GLY A 388 -5.59 -18.52 -4.74
N PHE A 389 -6.48 -19.37 -5.26
CA PHE A 389 -7.92 -19.38 -4.96
C PHE A 389 -8.35 -20.45 -3.94
N ALA A 390 -7.61 -21.56 -3.89
CA ALA A 390 -7.72 -22.57 -2.84
C ALA A 390 -7.49 -21.92 -1.47
N ASP A 391 -8.33 -22.24 -0.48
CA ASP A 391 -8.11 -21.83 0.92
C ASP A 391 -6.77 -22.40 1.46
N ASN A 392 -6.21 -23.40 0.76
CA ASN A 392 -4.93 -24.05 1.01
C ASN A 392 -3.94 -23.89 -0.15
N SER A 393 -3.54 -22.65 -0.50
CA SER A 393 -2.23 -22.51 -1.16
C SER A 393 -1.20 -23.15 -0.22
N THR A 394 -0.53 -24.22 -0.60
CA THR A 394 0.47 -24.88 0.26
C THR A 394 1.82 -24.18 0.23
N LYS A 395 1.98 -23.14 -0.60
CA LYS A 395 3.23 -22.38 -0.76
C LYS A 395 3.10 -21.02 -0.05
N PRO A 396 3.76 -20.83 1.11
CA PRO A 396 3.75 -19.54 1.80
C PRO A 396 4.44 -18.47 0.98
N ARG A 397 3.93 -17.24 1.01
CA ARG A 397 4.58 -16.08 0.38
C ARG A 397 5.89 -15.76 1.08
N ALA A 398 6.87 -15.26 0.32
CA ALA A 398 8.09 -14.73 0.91
C ALA A 398 7.78 -13.58 1.87
N ASN A 399 8.33 -13.65 3.08
CA ASN A 399 8.17 -12.59 4.08
C ASN A 399 8.66 -11.23 3.52
N PRO A 400 7.91 -10.13 3.75
CA PRO A 400 8.37 -8.80 3.41
C PRO A 400 9.67 -8.46 4.14
N ASP A 401 10.53 -7.66 3.51
CA ASP A 401 11.78 -7.20 4.13
C ASP A 401 11.51 -6.10 5.17
N LEU A 402 10.53 -5.24 4.88
CA LEU A 402 10.18 -4.07 5.68
C LEU A 402 8.67 -3.94 5.82
N TYR A 403 8.24 -3.34 6.93
CA TYR A 403 6.88 -2.91 7.22
C TYR A 403 6.85 -1.39 7.20
N LEU A 404 5.87 -0.82 6.50
CA LEU A 404 5.62 0.60 6.45
C LEU A 404 4.59 0.94 7.52
N LYS A 405 4.98 1.80 8.45
CA LYS A 405 4.09 2.43 9.43
C LYS A 405 3.84 3.87 9.07
N LEU A 406 2.58 4.30 9.19
CA LEU A 406 2.19 5.70 9.10
C LEU A 406 1.70 6.16 10.47
N ASP A 407 2.21 7.31 10.92
CA ASP A 407 1.66 8.04 12.06
C ASP A 407 1.37 9.48 11.60
N ALA A 408 0.14 9.95 11.80
CA ALA A 408 -0.26 11.34 11.55
C ALA A 408 -0.18 12.20 12.81
N HIS A 409 0.23 13.46 12.62
CA HIS A 409 0.42 14.44 13.69
C HIS A 409 -0.17 15.78 13.27
N SER A 410 -0.75 16.50 14.22
CA SER A 410 -1.38 17.81 13.97
C SER A 410 -1.04 18.78 15.09
N SER A 411 -0.65 20.00 14.72
CA SER A 411 -0.52 21.09 15.69
C SER A 411 -1.89 21.45 16.31
N PRO A 412 -1.90 22.19 17.42
CA PRO A 412 -3.09 22.95 17.80
C PRO A 412 -3.59 23.84 16.65
N VAL A 413 -4.85 24.22 16.70
CA VAL A 413 -5.43 25.17 15.75
C VAL A 413 -5.49 26.54 16.41
N PHE A 414 -4.79 27.52 15.85
CA PHE A 414 -4.92 28.92 16.24
C PHE A 414 -5.98 29.59 15.36
N THR A 415 -7.01 30.20 15.95
CA THR A 415 -8.05 30.92 15.19
C THR A 415 -8.03 32.41 15.52
N ALA A 416 -7.73 33.23 14.51
CA ALA A 416 -7.90 34.68 14.58
C ALA A 416 -9.29 35.06 14.06
N ILE A 417 -10.01 35.91 14.79
CA ILE A 417 -11.35 36.39 14.40
C ILE A 417 -11.25 37.87 14.04
N GLY A 418 -11.68 38.23 12.82
CA GLY A 418 -11.71 39.59 12.32
C GLY A 418 -12.79 40.46 12.99
N VAL A 419 -12.74 41.76 12.71
CA VAL A 419 -13.65 42.76 13.30
C VAL A 419 -15.12 42.37 13.06
N GLY A 420 -15.92 42.33 14.14
CA GLY A 420 -17.34 41.95 14.09
C GLY A 420 -17.63 40.45 13.97
N GLY A 421 -16.62 39.56 14.04
CA GLY A 421 -16.84 38.10 14.00
C GLY A 421 -17.14 37.54 12.61
N ALA A 422 -17.17 38.39 11.58
CA ALA A 422 -17.57 38.03 10.23
C ALA A 422 -16.50 37.25 9.46
N THR A 423 -15.23 37.30 9.86
CA THR A 423 -14.16 36.51 9.26
C THR A 423 -13.39 35.77 10.34
N ALA A 424 -12.99 34.54 10.04
CA ALA A 424 -12.12 33.75 10.90
C ALA A 424 -11.00 33.13 10.05
N LYS A 425 -9.77 33.20 10.57
CA LYS A 425 -8.58 32.62 9.98
C LYS A 425 -8.00 31.61 10.95
N SER A 426 -8.11 30.32 10.61
CA SER A 426 -7.51 29.23 11.37
C SER A 426 -6.17 28.85 10.76
N ILE A 427 -5.13 28.74 11.59
CA ILE A 427 -3.78 28.32 11.19
C ILE A 427 -3.41 27.07 11.96
N PHE A 428 -2.94 26.05 11.25
CA PHE A 428 -2.43 24.81 11.81
C PHE A 428 -1.48 24.12 10.82
N THR A 429 -0.67 23.19 11.31
CA THR A 429 0.23 22.39 10.47
C THR A 429 0.00 20.92 10.77
N ASN A 430 -0.20 20.13 9.72
CA ASN A 430 -0.29 18.68 9.84
C ASN A 430 0.97 18.06 9.25
N SER A 431 1.40 16.97 9.86
CA SER A 431 2.53 16.18 9.37
C SER A 431 2.22 14.70 9.41
N VAL A 432 2.90 13.95 8.56
CA VAL A 432 2.79 12.50 8.46
C VAL A 432 4.20 11.94 8.47
N THR A 433 4.43 10.96 9.33
CA THR A 433 5.66 10.18 9.37
C THR A 433 5.46 8.82 8.74
N LEU A 434 6.34 8.46 7.80
CA LEU A 434 6.45 7.11 7.27
C LEU A 434 7.71 6.45 7.85
N SER A 435 7.54 5.35 8.57
CA SER A 435 8.66 4.58 9.14
C SER A 435 8.78 3.24 8.46
N LEU A 436 9.98 2.90 8.00
CA LEU A 436 10.33 1.58 7.50
C LEU A 436 10.91 0.75 8.65
N ILE A 437 10.20 -0.30 9.04
CA ILE A 437 10.51 -1.15 10.18
C ILE A 437 10.88 -2.54 9.65
N ASP A 438 12.02 -3.10 10.03
CA ASP A 438 12.37 -4.47 9.62
C ASP A 438 11.73 -5.55 10.50
N ARG A 439 12.01 -6.81 10.16
CA ARG A 439 11.55 -8.00 10.88
C ARG A 439 12.11 -8.15 12.29
N SER A 440 13.14 -7.39 12.64
CA SER A 440 13.68 -7.29 14.00
C SER A 440 13.08 -6.10 14.76
N SER A 441 12.04 -5.48 14.21
CA SER A 441 11.37 -4.28 14.73
C SER A 441 12.27 -3.04 14.79
N VAL A 442 13.39 -3.02 14.05
CA VAL A 442 14.27 -1.86 13.96
C VAL A 442 13.75 -0.90 12.89
N VAL A 443 13.66 0.38 13.25
CA VAL A 443 13.34 1.47 12.34
C VAL A 443 14.58 1.75 11.47
N ASN A 444 14.50 1.45 10.18
CA ASN A 444 15.60 1.59 9.22
C ASN A 444 15.63 2.94 8.50
N GLN A 445 14.46 3.55 8.30
CA GLN A 445 14.32 4.89 7.75
C GLN A 445 13.04 5.54 8.26
N VAL A 446 13.08 6.86 8.43
CA VAL A 446 11.90 7.69 8.75
C VAL A 446 11.84 8.85 7.78
N PHE A 447 10.67 9.03 7.17
CA PHE A 447 10.36 10.13 6.25
C PHE A 447 9.26 10.99 6.85
N VAL A 448 9.37 12.29 6.64
CA VAL A 448 8.42 13.28 7.15
C VAL A 448 7.89 14.08 5.97
N GLY A 449 6.58 14.22 5.91
CA GLY A 449 5.90 15.21 5.08
C GLY A 449 5.07 16.11 5.98
N SER A 450 5.07 17.41 5.70
CA SER A 450 4.28 18.38 6.47
C SER A 450 3.62 19.35 5.51
N ASN A 451 2.42 19.79 5.86
CA ASN A 451 1.72 20.84 5.12
C ASN A 451 1.18 21.90 6.11
N PRO A 452 1.73 23.12 6.12
CA PRO A 452 1.13 24.24 6.82
C PRO A 452 -0.17 24.63 6.11
N TYR A 453 -1.19 24.98 6.87
CA TYR A 453 -2.52 25.26 6.33
C TYR A 453 -3.13 26.50 6.96
N GLU A 454 -3.78 27.27 6.10
CA GLU A 454 -4.53 28.45 6.48
C GLU A 454 -5.96 28.31 5.96
N LEU A 455 -6.91 28.21 6.88
CA LEU A 455 -8.33 28.13 6.59
C LEU A 455 -8.98 29.49 6.84
N ASN A 456 -9.44 30.13 5.77
CA ASN A 456 -10.18 31.38 5.84
C ASN A 456 -11.70 31.11 5.71
N ARG A 457 -12.48 31.53 6.71
CA ARG A 457 -13.95 31.46 6.75
C ARG A 457 -14.54 32.85 6.77
N THR A 458 -15.60 33.07 6.00
CA THR A 458 -16.37 34.33 6.00
C THR A 458 -17.82 34.01 6.33
N GLY A 459 -18.37 34.67 7.35
CA GLY A 459 -19.71 34.40 7.90
C GLY A 459 -19.88 32.96 8.41
N GLY A 460 -18.79 32.32 8.85
CA GLY A 460 -18.79 30.90 9.21
C GLY A 460 -18.87 29.94 8.01
N LYS A 461 -19.06 30.42 6.77
CA LYS A 461 -19.11 29.59 5.56
C LYS A 461 -17.72 29.03 5.21
N GLY A 462 -17.68 27.78 4.77
CA GLY A 462 -16.46 27.06 4.37
C GLY A 462 -16.22 25.81 5.23
N LEU A 463 -15.16 25.08 4.91
CA LEU A 463 -14.78 23.86 5.65
C LEU A 463 -14.68 24.15 7.15
N ASP A 464 -15.07 23.19 7.99
CA ASP A 464 -14.66 23.22 9.40
C ASP A 464 -13.19 22.83 9.56
N ASN A 465 -12.68 23.00 10.78
CA ASN A 465 -11.30 22.65 11.11
C ASN A 465 -11.01 21.14 10.92
N ASN A 466 -11.98 20.24 11.14
CA ASN A 466 -11.79 18.79 10.97
C ASN A 466 -11.68 18.41 9.48
N GLN A 467 -12.56 18.96 8.65
CA GLN A 467 -12.56 18.79 7.19
C GLN A 467 -11.26 19.37 6.58
N ALA A 468 -10.87 20.57 7.01
CA ALA A 468 -9.62 21.19 6.58
C ALA A 468 -8.40 20.38 7.07
N ASN A 469 -8.44 19.87 8.32
CA ASN A 469 -7.40 19.00 8.86
C ASN A 469 -7.20 17.73 8.04
N GLU A 470 -8.29 17.09 7.63
CA GLU A 470 -8.23 15.86 6.84
C GLU A 470 -7.61 16.11 5.46
N ILE A 471 -8.06 17.15 4.74
CA ILE A 471 -7.49 17.53 3.44
C ILE A 471 -6.01 17.86 3.60
N ASN A 472 -5.67 18.59 4.66
CA ASN A 472 -4.29 18.96 4.94
C ASN A 472 -3.40 17.75 5.25
N LEU A 473 -3.94 16.76 5.99
CA LEU A 473 -3.26 15.50 6.31
C LEU A 473 -3.01 14.65 5.06
N LYS A 474 -3.95 14.62 4.12
CA LYS A 474 -3.73 13.97 2.82
C LYS A 474 -2.54 14.58 2.09
N ASN A 475 -2.46 15.92 2.03
CA ASN A 475 -1.33 16.60 1.40
C ASN A 475 -0.01 16.29 2.12
N ALA A 476 -0.01 16.28 3.46
CA ALA A 476 1.15 15.89 4.25
C ALA A 476 1.57 14.43 4.01
N ALA A 477 0.61 13.51 3.83
CA ALA A 477 0.87 12.11 3.48
C ALA A 477 1.49 11.95 2.08
N LEU A 478 1.00 12.71 1.09
CA LEU A 478 1.60 12.72 -0.25
C LEU A 478 3.03 13.30 -0.24
N ALA A 479 3.26 14.35 0.57
CA ALA A 479 4.60 14.91 0.76
C ALA A 479 5.56 13.90 1.43
N SER A 480 5.08 13.13 2.42
CA SER A 480 5.89 12.12 3.11
C SER A 480 6.23 10.95 2.17
N MET A 481 5.28 10.55 1.32
CA MET A 481 5.51 9.57 0.25
C MET A 481 6.56 10.04 -0.75
N GLN A 482 6.49 11.29 -1.22
CA GLN A 482 7.51 11.84 -2.12
C GLN A 482 8.90 11.84 -1.48
N SER A 483 8.99 12.22 -0.20
CA SER A 483 10.21 12.15 0.60
C SER A 483 10.75 10.71 0.71
N MET A 484 9.86 9.74 0.92
CA MET A 484 10.19 8.32 0.92
C MET A 484 10.74 7.84 -0.42
N LEU A 485 10.08 8.16 -1.54
CA LEU A 485 10.51 7.75 -2.87
C LEU A 485 11.89 8.33 -3.24
N ALA A 486 12.16 9.57 -2.86
CA ALA A 486 13.43 10.23 -3.13
C ALA A 486 14.57 9.81 -2.18
N GLY A 487 14.24 9.50 -0.92
CA GLY A 487 15.22 9.23 0.14
C GLY A 487 15.45 7.76 0.49
N PHE A 488 14.79 6.82 -0.19
CA PHE A 488 14.93 5.40 0.07
C PHE A 488 16.36 4.93 -0.22
N SER A 489 17.00 4.27 0.75
CA SER A 489 18.40 3.86 0.63
C SER A 489 18.74 2.57 1.36
N VAL A 490 17.76 1.68 1.55
CA VAL A 490 17.98 0.39 2.22
C VAL A 490 18.77 -0.52 1.27
N ALA A 491 20.01 -0.83 1.63
CA ALA A 491 20.86 -1.76 0.90
C ALA A 491 21.21 -2.97 1.78
N PRO A 492 20.97 -4.21 1.31
CA PRO A 492 21.33 -5.41 2.06
C PRO A 492 22.86 -5.59 2.13
N LYS A 493 23.34 -6.18 3.23
CA LYS A 493 24.75 -6.59 3.39
C LYS A 493 24.91 -8.06 3.04
N THR A 494 26.09 -8.49 2.60
CA THR A 494 26.37 -9.91 2.34
C THR A 494 27.52 -10.42 3.21
N VAL A 495 27.42 -11.69 3.60
CA VAL A 495 28.45 -12.43 4.33
C VAL A 495 28.80 -13.67 3.52
N GLY A 496 30.10 -13.87 3.26
CA GLY A 496 30.58 -15.04 2.53
C GLY A 496 30.50 -16.33 3.35
N ILE A 497 30.31 -17.45 2.67
CA ILE A 497 30.40 -18.80 3.25
C ILE A 497 31.82 -19.32 3.00
N LYS A 498 32.57 -19.66 4.07
CA LYS A 498 33.93 -20.21 3.98
C LYS A 498 33.93 -21.71 3.65
N ALA A 499 33.01 -22.45 4.26
CA ALA A 499 32.91 -23.90 4.09
C ALA A 499 31.49 -24.40 4.38
N VAL A 500 31.13 -25.52 3.76
CA VAL A 500 29.91 -26.28 4.02
C VAL A 500 30.32 -27.72 4.32
N SER A 501 30.01 -28.23 5.50
CA SER A 501 30.36 -29.61 5.91
C SER A 501 29.35 -30.14 6.91
N ASN A 502 28.92 -31.40 6.74
CA ASN A 502 28.04 -32.13 7.66
C ASN A 502 26.77 -31.35 8.06
N GLY A 503 26.14 -30.65 7.12
CA GLY A 503 24.93 -29.85 7.40
C GLY A 503 25.19 -28.56 8.19
N VAL A 504 26.44 -28.09 8.26
CA VAL A 504 26.84 -26.85 8.93
C VAL A 504 27.55 -25.92 7.95
N LEU A 505 27.14 -24.65 7.95
CA LEU A 505 27.81 -23.54 7.28
C LEU A 505 28.81 -22.90 8.23
N THR A 506 30.03 -22.66 7.76
CA THR A 506 30.99 -21.76 8.43
C THR A 506 31.06 -20.45 7.67
N LEU A 507 30.68 -19.35 8.33
CA LEU A 507 30.64 -18.01 7.75
C LEU A 507 31.99 -17.30 7.83
N ALA A 508 32.16 -16.29 6.96
CA ALA A 508 33.35 -15.45 6.97
C ALA A 508 33.52 -14.67 8.28
N GLN A 509 32.40 -14.31 8.91
CA GLN A 509 32.30 -13.58 10.18
C GLN A 509 31.09 -14.10 10.98
N PRO A 510 31.09 -13.98 12.32
CA PRO A 510 29.95 -14.34 13.15
C PRO A 510 28.69 -13.55 12.76
N LEU A 511 27.55 -14.23 12.76
CA LEU A 511 26.25 -13.61 12.52
C LEU A 511 25.55 -13.34 13.86
N PRO A 512 25.23 -12.08 14.18
CA PRO A 512 24.52 -11.76 15.41
C PRO A 512 23.06 -12.25 15.38
N LEU A 513 22.59 -12.77 16.50
CA LEU A 513 21.23 -13.33 16.64
C LEU A 513 20.15 -12.29 16.38
N SER A 514 20.43 -11.02 16.69
CA SER A 514 19.53 -9.88 16.51
C SER A 514 19.14 -9.62 15.05
N VAL A 515 20.00 -10.01 14.09
CA VAL A 515 19.77 -9.86 12.65
C VAL A 515 19.51 -11.19 11.93
N PHE A 516 19.58 -12.32 12.66
CA PHE A 516 19.39 -13.65 12.08
C PHE A 516 18.04 -13.80 11.38
N ASN A 517 16.97 -13.22 11.93
CA ASN A 517 15.64 -13.28 11.33
C ASN A 517 15.58 -12.64 9.93
N GLN A 518 16.56 -11.81 9.56
CA GLN A 518 16.68 -11.15 8.26
C GLN A 518 17.59 -11.92 7.28
N ALA A 519 18.31 -12.94 7.76
CA ALA A 519 19.27 -13.67 6.95
C ALA A 519 18.58 -14.54 5.88
N LYS A 520 19.05 -14.41 4.64
CA LYS A 520 18.62 -15.18 3.48
C LYS A 520 19.85 -15.80 2.81
N ILE A 521 19.75 -17.05 2.38
CA ILE A 521 20.78 -17.66 1.54
C ILE A 521 20.55 -17.18 0.11
N VAL A 522 21.57 -16.60 -0.53
CA VAL A 522 21.52 -16.13 -1.92
C VAL A 522 22.59 -16.83 -2.75
N ARG A 523 22.22 -17.27 -3.95
CA ARG A 523 23.10 -17.88 -4.93
C ARG A 523 23.51 -16.85 -5.98
N PRO A 524 24.81 -16.54 -6.11
CA PRO A 524 25.32 -15.71 -7.19
C PRO A 524 25.20 -16.44 -8.53
N LEU A 525 24.41 -15.90 -9.45
CA LEU A 525 24.26 -16.40 -10.82
C LEU A 525 24.93 -15.46 -11.81
N LYS A 526 25.63 -16.01 -12.81
CA LYS A 526 26.19 -15.22 -13.91
C LYS A 526 25.15 -15.08 -15.01
N ALA A 527 24.87 -13.85 -15.40
CA ALA A 527 23.87 -13.54 -16.42
C ALA A 527 24.52 -12.79 -17.59
N GLY A 528 24.58 -13.44 -18.76
CA GLY A 528 25.13 -12.84 -19.98
C GLY A 528 26.54 -12.25 -19.77
N SER A 529 26.76 -11.05 -20.30
CA SER A 529 28.02 -10.28 -20.21
C SER A 529 28.09 -9.32 -19.01
N SER A 530 27.13 -9.37 -18.07
CA SER A 530 27.15 -8.54 -16.86
C SER A 530 28.39 -8.81 -16.01
N LYS A 531 29.05 -7.74 -15.55
CA LYS A 531 30.23 -7.83 -14.66
C LYS A 531 29.88 -8.22 -13.21
N ALA A 532 28.64 -8.00 -12.77
CA ALA A 532 28.20 -8.31 -11.41
C ALA A 532 27.26 -9.53 -11.40
N PRO A 533 27.50 -10.52 -10.51
CA PRO A 533 26.61 -11.67 -10.37
C PRO A 533 25.27 -11.25 -9.76
N VAL A 534 24.21 -11.88 -10.22
CA VAL A 534 22.85 -11.68 -9.71
C VAL A 534 22.67 -12.52 -8.46
N LEU A 535 22.20 -11.92 -7.37
CA LEU A 535 22.03 -12.61 -6.09
C LEU A 535 20.61 -13.16 -5.98
N MET A 536 20.41 -14.40 -6.44
CA MET A 536 19.12 -15.07 -6.39
C MET A 536 18.88 -15.67 -4.99
N PRO A 537 17.83 -15.27 -4.24
CA PRO A 537 17.50 -15.91 -2.97
C PRO A 537 17.08 -17.37 -3.18
N LEU A 538 17.59 -18.27 -2.34
CA LEU A 538 17.16 -19.67 -2.33
C LEU A 538 15.85 -19.79 -1.55
N SER A 539 14.90 -20.55 -2.09
CA SER A 539 13.66 -20.87 -1.40
C SER A 539 13.91 -21.78 -0.20
N ARG A 540 13.03 -21.72 0.82
CA ARG A 540 13.17 -22.53 2.03
C ARG A 540 13.09 -24.05 1.79
N SER A 541 12.46 -24.47 0.69
CA SER A 541 12.43 -25.87 0.29
C SER A 541 13.77 -26.36 -0.28
N VAL A 542 14.61 -25.46 -0.78
CA VAL A 542 15.96 -25.77 -1.26
C VAL A 542 16.97 -25.69 -0.12
N ALA A 543 16.93 -24.62 0.68
CA ALA A 543 17.83 -24.43 1.79
C ALA A 543 17.22 -23.58 2.90
N GLN A 544 17.47 -23.95 4.15
CA GLN A 544 17.01 -23.23 5.33
C GLN A 544 18.10 -23.12 6.38
N LEU A 545 18.32 -21.91 6.91
CA LEU A 545 19.15 -21.67 8.09
C LEU A 545 18.37 -22.06 9.35
N ILE A 546 18.98 -22.85 10.24
CA ILE A 546 18.43 -23.14 11.57
C ILE A 546 18.90 -22.05 12.52
N LYS A 547 17.96 -21.48 13.28
CA LYS A 547 18.23 -20.37 14.20
C LYS A 547 19.14 -20.84 15.35
N PRO A 548 20.32 -20.22 15.54
CA PRO A 548 21.20 -20.53 16.65
C PRO A 548 20.67 -19.93 17.96
N THR A 549 21.20 -20.38 19.09
CA THR A 549 20.86 -19.88 20.44
C THR A 549 21.67 -18.66 20.85
N GLN A 550 22.78 -18.38 20.17
CA GLN A 550 23.72 -17.29 20.43
C GLN A 550 24.41 -16.84 19.13
N ASP A 551 25.14 -15.73 19.19
CA ASP A 551 25.97 -15.25 18.08
C ASP A 551 27.01 -16.31 17.70
N THR A 552 27.10 -16.63 16.40
CA THR A 552 27.96 -17.73 15.92
C THR A 552 28.34 -17.54 14.45
N ASP A 553 29.52 -18.02 14.07
CA ASP A 553 29.95 -18.18 12.67
C ASP A 553 29.64 -19.58 12.12
N LYS A 554 29.16 -20.50 12.97
CA LYS A 554 28.71 -21.84 12.60
C LYS A 554 27.19 -21.93 12.68
N ILE A 555 26.55 -22.16 11.55
CA ILE A 555 25.07 -22.20 11.44
C ILE A 555 24.66 -23.54 10.84
N GLU A 556 23.79 -24.26 11.55
CA GLU A 556 23.18 -25.48 11.03
C GLU A 556 22.22 -25.17 9.87
N ILE A 557 22.17 -26.06 8.88
CA ILE A 557 21.31 -25.93 7.71
C ILE A 557 20.51 -27.19 7.42
N LYS A 558 19.36 -26.98 6.78
CA LYS A 558 18.63 -28.02 6.06
C LYS A 558 18.68 -27.74 4.56
N GLY A 559 18.86 -28.78 3.76
CA GLY A 559 18.88 -28.68 2.29
C GLY A 559 20.27 -28.45 1.69
N GLU A 560 20.31 -27.97 0.46
CA GLU A 560 21.54 -27.87 -0.35
C GLU A 560 22.07 -26.44 -0.45
N VAL A 561 23.27 -26.22 0.10
CA VAL A 561 24.00 -24.94 0.04
C VAL A 561 25.39 -25.15 -0.53
N ARG A 562 25.82 -24.27 -1.43
CA ARG A 562 27.16 -24.29 -2.04
C ARG A 562 28.09 -23.34 -1.29
N ALA A 563 29.39 -23.62 -1.27
CA ALA A 563 30.38 -22.69 -0.70
C ALA A 563 30.45 -21.35 -1.47
N SER A 564 29.98 -21.31 -2.71
CA SER A 564 29.83 -20.08 -3.51
C SER A 564 28.58 -19.27 -3.18
N ASP A 565 27.63 -19.84 -2.42
CA ASP A 565 26.44 -19.10 -1.97
C ASP A 565 26.85 -18.08 -0.90
N LEU A 566 26.02 -17.06 -0.68
CA LEU A 566 26.25 -15.98 0.29
C LEU A 566 25.07 -15.92 1.27
N ILE A 567 25.30 -15.33 2.45
CA ILE A 567 24.23 -14.93 3.34
C ILE A 567 23.95 -13.45 3.12
N MET A 568 22.76 -13.11 2.65
CA MET A 568 22.26 -11.75 2.56
C MET A 568 21.55 -11.37 3.86
N LEU A 569 21.89 -10.22 4.42
CA LEU A 569 21.34 -9.64 5.64
C LEU A 569 20.57 -8.36 5.30
N GLY A 570 19.66 -7.94 6.18
CA GLY A 570 19.06 -6.61 6.06
C GLY A 570 20.04 -5.48 6.37
N ALA A 571 19.53 -4.25 6.39
CA ALA A 571 20.35 -3.05 6.56
C ALA A 571 20.76 -2.78 8.02
N THR A 572 20.19 -3.50 8.99
CA THR A 572 20.46 -3.32 10.42
C THR A 572 21.94 -3.47 10.74
N ASP A 573 22.49 -2.54 11.50
CA ASP A 573 23.82 -2.68 12.06
C ASP A 573 23.75 -3.39 13.41
N ALA A 574 24.16 -4.65 13.45
CA ALA A 574 24.12 -5.46 14.65
C ALA A 574 25.08 -4.98 15.76
N ALA A 575 26.06 -4.11 15.45
CA ALA A 575 26.95 -3.53 16.46
C ALA A 575 26.25 -2.44 17.31
N ASN A 576 25.13 -1.90 16.84
CA ASN A 576 24.39 -0.85 17.53
C ASN A 576 23.48 -1.42 18.63
N LYS A 577 23.31 -0.65 19.72
CA LYS A 577 22.47 -1.02 20.86
C LYS A 577 20.99 -0.71 20.57
N PRO A 578 20.04 -1.56 20.97
CA PRO A 578 18.61 -1.27 20.81
C PRO A 578 18.19 -0.05 21.65
N LEU A 579 17.46 0.90 21.06
CA LEU A 579 16.95 2.11 21.69
C LEU A 579 15.44 2.19 21.48
N LYS A 580 14.66 2.34 22.56
CA LYS A 580 13.20 2.48 22.49
C LYS A 580 12.72 3.81 23.04
N PHE A 581 11.44 4.12 22.90
CA PHE A 581 10.84 5.18 23.71
C PHE A 581 10.86 4.81 25.20
N CYS A 582 11.15 5.78 26.07
CA CYS A 582 11.01 5.56 27.50
C CYS A 582 9.54 5.36 27.88
N ASP A 583 9.32 4.72 29.02
CA ASP A 583 8.00 4.57 29.62
C ASP A 583 7.43 5.92 30.09
N ASP A 584 6.10 5.99 30.13
CA ASP A 584 5.33 7.17 30.57
C ASP A 584 5.68 7.64 32.00
N SER A 585 6.42 6.86 32.79
CA SER A 585 6.84 7.25 34.14
C SER A 585 7.93 8.34 34.14
N ARG A 586 8.66 8.53 33.04
CA ARG A 586 9.74 9.54 32.92
C ARG A 586 9.25 10.92 32.51
N LYS A 587 7.98 11.24 32.83
CA LYS A 587 7.29 12.51 32.53
C LYS A 587 8.01 13.73 33.12
N ARG A 588 8.89 14.32 32.33
CA ARG A 588 9.06 15.78 32.26
C ARG A 588 9.03 16.17 30.79
N HIS A 589 7.82 16.39 30.26
CA HIS A 589 7.65 16.63 28.82
C HIS A 589 7.20 18.04 28.45
N PHE A 590 6.84 18.88 29.41
CA PHE A 590 6.39 20.24 29.12
C PHE A 590 6.89 21.19 30.20
N LEU A 591 7.99 21.88 29.91
CA LEU A 591 8.33 23.08 30.68
C LEU A 591 7.62 24.24 29.99
N MET A 592 6.37 24.43 30.39
CA MET A 592 5.52 25.49 29.86
C MET A 592 5.39 26.60 30.90
N SER A 593 5.44 27.86 30.47
CA SER A 593 4.96 28.96 31.32
C SER A 593 3.51 28.65 31.78
N PRO A 594 3.11 28.95 33.03
CA PRO A 594 1.79 28.58 33.56
C PRO A 594 0.57 29.00 32.72
N ASN A 595 0.73 30.03 31.88
CA ASN A 595 -0.30 30.57 30.99
C ASN A 595 -0.40 29.83 29.64
N LEU A 596 0.50 28.89 29.35
CA LEU A 596 0.50 28.08 28.15
C LEU A 596 -0.01 26.68 28.52
N ARG A 597 -1.23 26.36 28.09
CA ARG A 597 -1.93 25.10 28.41
C ARG A 597 -2.05 24.14 27.22
N HIS A 598 -1.64 24.57 26.03
CA HIS A 598 -1.69 23.78 24.80
C HIS A 598 -0.27 23.41 24.36
N PRO A 599 0.14 22.13 24.47
CA PRO A 599 1.40 21.67 23.90
C PRO A 599 1.37 21.75 22.37
N SER A 600 2.52 21.60 21.73
CA SER A 600 2.60 21.60 20.27
C SER A 600 2.03 20.34 19.62
N ASN A 601 1.94 19.23 20.37
CA ASN A 601 1.65 17.87 19.91
C ASN A 601 2.67 17.26 18.95
N GLY A 602 3.83 17.89 18.71
CA GLY A 602 4.84 17.35 17.79
C GLY A 602 5.91 16.50 18.49
N GLU A 603 5.77 16.19 19.78
CA GLU A 603 6.69 15.29 20.47
C GLU A 603 6.72 13.89 19.86
N ALA A 604 5.58 13.39 19.37
CA ALA A 604 5.49 12.08 18.73
C ALA A 604 6.26 12.03 17.40
N LEU A 605 6.20 13.12 16.64
CA LEU A 605 6.98 13.34 15.42
C LEU A 605 8.49 13.40 15.73
N VAL A 606 8.89 14.32 16.61
CA VAL A 606 10.30 14.58 16.96
C VAL A 606 10.93 13.36 17.61
N GLY A 607 10.21 12.73 18.53
CA GLY A 607 10.60 11.52 19.22
C GLY A 607 10.78 10.31 18.30
N ARG A 608 10.18 10.30 17.11
CA ARG A 608 10.38 9.22 16.13
C ARG A 608 11.53 9.52 15.17
N VAL A 609 11.61 10.77 14.69
CA VAL A 609 12.55 11.15 13.63
C VAL A 609 13.98 11.32 14.14
N ILE A 610 14.16 11.86 15.34
CA ILE A 610 15.50 12.15 15.88
C ILE A 610 16.21 10.87 16.36
N PRO A 611 15.60 9.99 17.20
CA PRO A 611 16.30 8.82 17.73
C PRO A 611 16.78 7.85 16.66
N PHE A 612 16.04 7.73 15.55
CA PHE A 612 16.35 6.85 14.42
C PHE A 612 17.80 6.99 13.89
N LYS A 613 18.40 8.19 13.93
CA LYS A 613 19.77 8.42 13.43
C LYS A 613 20.83 8.61 14.52
N THR A 614 20.52 8.23 15.74
CA THR A 614 21.49 8.35 16.85
C THR A 614 22.62 7.36 16.63
N LYS A 615 23.88 7.84 16.62
CA LYS A 615 25.04 6.97 16.46
C LYS A 615 25.14 5.95 17.58
N GLY A 616 25.45 4.70 17.23
CA GLY A 616 25.61 3.60 18.19
C GLY A 616 24.30 2.96 18.63
N TYR A 617 23.15 3.41 18.10
CA TYR A 617 21.83 2.90 18.48
C TYR A 617 20.99 2.50 17.27
N ASN A 618 20.20 1.43 17.44
CA ASN A 618 19.14 1.04 16.54
C ASN A 618 17.81 1.38 17.21
N PHE A 619 17.08 2.36 16.67
CA PHE A 619 15.78 2.70 17.21
C PHE A 619 14.77 1.59 16.90
N VAL A 620 14.04 1.12 17.91
CA VAL A 620 13.12 -0.02 17.78
C VAL A 620 11.66 0.41 17.96
N GLU A 621 10.79 -0.14 17.13
CA GLU A 621 9.35 -0.05 17.29
C GLU A 621 8.89 -0.99 18.40
N THR A 622 8.10 -0.46 19.33
CA THR A 622 7.60 -1.20 20.50
C THR A 622 6.08 -1.10 20.66
N SER A 623 5.36 -0.43 19.75
CA SER A 623 3.91 -0.31 19.78
C SER A 623 3.25 -1.68 19.63
N ALA A 624 2.72 -2.21 20.74
CA ALA A 624 2.01 -3.49 20.75
C ALA A 624 0.80 -3.54 19.78
N PRO A 625 -0.03 -2.49 19.66
CA PRO A 625 -1.10 -2.46 18.65
C PRO A 625 -0.56 -2.60 17.22
N TYR A 626 0.49 -1.86 16.87
CA TYR A 626 1.06 -1.93 15.52
C TYR A 626 1.70 -3.30 15.24
N LEU A 627 2.57 -3.80 16.13
CA LEU A 627 3.25 -5.08 15.94
C LEU A 627 2.26 -6.26 15.92
N GLY A 628 1.15 -6.16 16.65
CA GLY A 628 0.04 -7.12 16.57
C GLY A 628 -0.63 -7.11 15.20
N SER A 629 -0.84 -5.94 14.60
CA SER A 629 -1.38 -5.82 13.24
C SER A 629 -0.42 -6.33 12.17
N VAL A 630 0.90 -6.16 12.35
CA VAL A 630 1.91 -6.76 11.47
C VAL A 630 1.78 -8.29 11.48
N GLU A 631 1.77 -8.90 12.67
CA GLU A 631 1.65 -10.36 12.81
C GLU A 631 0.35 -10.88 12.19
N LEU A 632 -0.78 -10.19 12.42
CA LEU A 632 -2.05 -10.58 11.82
C LEU A 632 -2.01 -10.48 10.30
N ALA A 633 -1.47 -9.39 9.74
CA ALA A 633 -1.37 -9.21 8.30
C ALA A 633 -0.40 -10.23 7.66
N LEU A 634 0.64 -10.68 8.37
CA LEU A 634 1.50 -11.77 7.93
C LEU A 634 0.75 -13.12 7.93
N LYS A 635 -0.09 -13.35 8.93
CA LYS A 635 -0.90 -14.56 9.04
C LYS A 635 -1.98 -14.61 7.96
N GLU A 636 -2.77 -13.56 7.81
CA GLU A 636 -3.83 -13.44 6.81
C GLU A 636 -3.28 -13.44 5.39
N GLY A 637 -2.09 -12.85 5.19
CA GLY A 637 -1.39 -12.84 3.91
C GLY A 637 -0.72 -14.17 3.54
N PHE A 638 -0.80 -15.19 4.40
CA PHE A 638 -0.19 -16.51 4.20
C PHE A 638 1.33 -16.43 3.93
N PHE A 639 2.04 -15.62 4.71
CA PHE A 639 3.50 -15.49 4.61
C PHE A 639 4.23 -16.61 5.35
N GLY A 640 5.45 -16.94 4.92
CA GLY A 640 6.21 -18.09 5.43
C GLY A 640 6.61 -18.04 6.92
N SER A 641 6.41 -16.92 7.60
CA SER A 641 6.53 -16.80 9.06
C SER A 641 5.66 -15.63 9.50
N THR A 642 4.99 -15.79 10.62
CA THR A 642 4.20 -14.73 11.26
C THR A 642 4.94 -14.09 12.43
N ASP A 643 6.16 -14.57 12.73
CA ASP A 643 6.91 -14.13 13.89
C ASP A 643 7.35 -12.69 13.73
N VAL A 644 6.87 -11.84 14.63
CA VAL A 644 7.28 -10.44 14.78
C VAL A 644 8.01 -10.32 16.11
N VAL A 645 9.20 -9.71 16.10
CA VAL A 645 9.96 -9.50 17.33
C VAL A 645 9.24 -8.46 18.19
N LYS A 646 8.71 -8.90 19.33
CA LYS A 646 8.05 -8.06 20.33
C LYS A 646 8.92 -7.94 21.58
N ASN A 647 8.69 -6.89 22.37
CA ASN A 647 9.28 -6.71 23.70
C ASN A 647 10.82 -6.71 23.69
N VAL A 648 11.45 -5.91 22.83
CA VAL A 648 12.90 -5.73 22.86
C VAL A 648 13.32 -5.13 24.21
N GLU A 649 13.99 -5.95 25.03
CA GLU A 649 14.56 -5.50 26.29
C GLU A 649 15.81 -4.64 26.02
N THR A 650 15.83 -3.47 26.64
CA THR A 650 16.98 -2.57 26.56
C THR A 650 16.96 -1.60 27.74
N PRO A 651 18.13 -1.29 28.35
CA PRO A 651 18.24 -0.24 29.35
C PRO A 651 18.24 1.16 28.70
N TYR A 652 18.37 1.23 27.37
CA TYR A 652 18.46 2.49 26.63
C TYR A 652 17.11 2.97 26.15
N CYS A 653 16.76 4.21 26.47
CA CYS A 653 15.51 4.79 25.98
C CYS A 653 15.62 6.29 25.67
N ALA A 654 14.78 6.75 24.75
CA ALA A 654 14.72 8.13 24.26
C ALA A 654 13.44 8.83 24.76
N VAL A 655 13.59 10.12 25.06
CA VAL A 655 12.55 11.01 25.59
C VAL A 655 12.54 12.27 24.72
N ALA A 656 11.44 12.55 24.03
CA ALA A 656 11.25 13.84 23.34
C ALA A 656 11.23 15.00 24.36
N GLN A 657 11.59 16.21 23.98
CA GLN A 657 11.59 17.36 24.89
C GLN A 657 10.92 18.55 24.21
N GLU A 658 10.02 19.18 24.96
CA GLU A 658 9.38 20.42 24.57
C GLU A 658 9.43 21.43 25.72
N VAL A 659 9.84 22.66 25.39
CA VAL A 659 9.79 23.81 26.30
C VAL A 659 9.08 24.94 25.55
N GLN A 660 8.09 25.54 26.20
CA GLN A 660 7.44 26.76 25.72
C GLN A 660 7.48 27.81 26.83
N GLN A 661 8.16 28.93 26.60
CA GLN A 661 8.33 29.96 27.61
C GLN A 661 7.93 31.32 27.08
N LEU A 662 7.05 32.02 27.81
CA LEU A 662 6.82 33.45 27.61
C LEU A 662 7.99 34.22 28.23
N LEU A 663 8.72 34.98 27.42
CA LEU A 663 9.83 35.83 27.87
C LEU A 663 9.32 37.23 28.25
N LYS A 664 8.35 37.74 27.48
CA LYS A 664 7.61 38.97 27.76
C LYS A 664 6.15 38.77 27.33
N ASN A 665 5.19 39.23 28.12
CA ASN A 665 3.78 39.12 27.79
C ASN A 665 2.99 40.28 28.41
N ASP A 666 2.69 41.28 27.58
CA ASP A 666 1.89 42.45 27.95
C ASP A 666 0.50 42.28 27.34
N CYS A 667 -0.49 41.93 28.16
CA CYS A 667 -1.89 41.85 27.75
C CYS A 667 -2.63 43.10 28.24
N VAL A 668 -3.05 43.96 27.31
CA VAL A 668 -3.81 45.18 27.59
C VAL A 668 -5.16 45.06 26.89
N GLY A 669 -6.24 44.99 27.68
CA GLY A 669 -7.58 44.69 27.15
C GLY A 669 -7.63 43.30 26.50
N ASP A 670 -8.17 43.23 25.29
CA ASP A 670 -8.41 41.97 24.57
C ASP A 670 -7.23 41.52 23.67
N LYS A 671 -6.05 42.14 23.83
CA LYS A 671 -4.86 41.87 23.00
C LYS A 671 -3.59 41.73 23.85
N CYS A 672 -2.78 40.75 23.51
CA CYS A 672 -1.46 40.48 24.05
C CYS A 672 -0.38 40.76 23.00
N ALA A 673 0.74 41.30 23.47
CA ALA A 673 1.98 41.44 22.70
C ALA A 673 3.18 41.09 23.57
N GLY A 674 4.24 40.56 22.96
CA GLY A 674 5.38 40.08 23.72
C GLY A 674 6.31 39.21 22.90
N SER A 675 7.06 38.37 23.60
CA SER A 675 8.01 37.43 23.00
C SER A 675 7.97 36.09 23.71
N ALA A 676 8.20 35.02 22.95
CA ALA A 676 8.24 33.66 23.45
C ALA A 676 9.51 32.93 22.96
N SER A 677 9.90 31.91 23.71
CA SER A 677 10.96 30.97 23.36
C SER A 677 10.37 29.57 23.30
N VAL A 678 10.73 28.83 22.27
CA VAL A 678 10.38 27.41 22.10
C VAL A 678 11.65 26.59 21.98
N VAL A 679 11.66 25.41 22.61
CA VAL A 679 12.77 24.45 22.51
C VAL A 679 12.21 23.08 22.19
N SER A 680 12.82 22.42 21.21
CA SER A 680 12.56 21.04 20.82
C SER A 680 13.81 20.19 21.06
N GLY A 681 13.64 18.89 21.26
CA GLY A 681 14.77 17.98 21.30
C GLY A 681 14.49 16.56 21.74
N VAL A 682 15.57 15.81 21.93
CA VAL A 682 15.54 14.44 22.47
C VAL A 682 16.64 14.28 23.51
N ARG A 683 16.32 13.54 24.58
CA ARG A 683 17.28 13.02 25.55
C ARG A 683 17.34 11.49 25.49
N ILE A 684 18.52 10.94 25.67
CA ILE A 684 18.78 9.50 25.72
C ILE A 684 19.26 9.13 27.11
N TYR A 685 18.72 8.03 27.62
CA TYR A 685 19.00 7.51 28.94
C TYR A 685 19.53 6.08 28.87
N GLU A 686 20.34 5.70 29.85
CA GLU A 686 20.69 4.33 30.22
C GLU A 686 20.26 4.10 31.66
N GLY A 687 19.25 3.26 31.89
CA GLY A 687 18.61 3.20 33.20
C GLY A 687 18.12 4.61 33.59
N ALA A 688 18.44 5.09 34.78
CA ALA A 688 18.06 6.44 35.24
C ALA A 688 18.99 7.57 34.72
N ASN A 689 20.14 7.24 34.12
CA ASN A 689 21.19 8.21 33.81
C ASN A 689 20.99 8.81 32.42
N LYS A 690 21.03 10.15 32.31
CA LYS A 690 21.04 10.85 31.01
C LYS A 690 22.44 10.68 30.38
N ILE A 691 22.50 10.08 29.20
CA ILE A 691 23.76 9.80 28.49
C ILE A 691 23.92 10.61 27.19
N GLY A 692 22.85 11.24 26.70
CA GLY A 692 22.91 12.10 25.52
C GLY A 692 21.73 13.06 25.45
N GLU A 693 21.93 14.21 24.82
CA GLU A 693 20.83 15.13 24.50
C GLU A 693 21.12 15.98 23.27
N SER A 694 20.04 16.39 22.60
CA SER A 694 20.07 17.37 21.54
C SER A 694 18.89 18.29 21.67
N LEU A 695 19.16 19.57 21.91
CA LEU A 695 18.18 20.63 22.07
C LEU A 695 18.40 21.70 20.99
N ALA A 696 17.31 22.23 20.46
CA ALA A 696 17.29 23.33 19.50
C ALA A 696 16.21 24.33 19.93
N GLY A 697 16.62 25.58 20.15
CA GLY A 697 15.73 26.64 20.60
C GLY A 697 15.55 27.74 19.56
N ALA A 698 14.38 28.36 19.56
CA ALA A 698 14.09 29.58 18.80
C ALA A 698 13.32 30.58 19.66
N LYS A 699 13.45 31.86 19.33
CA LYS A 699 12.68 32.95 19.91
C LYS A 699 11.85 33.62 18.82
N PHE A 700 10.66 34.09 19.17
CA PHE A 700 9.81 34.86 18.28
C PHE A 700 9.01 35.90 19.04
N ASP A 701 8.68 36.99 18.35
CA ASP A 701 7.80 38.03 18.86
C ASP A 701 6.36 37.77 18.39
N PHE A 702 5.40 38.24 19.19
CA PHE A 702 3.97 38.18 18.85
C PHE A 702 3.28 39.49 19.25
N SER A 703 2.23 39.84 18.51
CA SER A 703 1.44 41.03 18.76
C SER A 703 -0.01 40.79 18.35
N GLU A 704 -0.94 41.51 18.99
CA GLU A 704 -2.36 41.50 18.69
C GLU A 704 -3.06 40.13 18.84
N ILE A 705 -2.55 39.28 19.73
CA ILE A 705 -3.12 37.95 19.98
C ILE A 705 -4.10 38.03 21.15
N LYS A 706 -5.32 37.48 21.01
CA LYS A 706 -6.25 37.44 22.14
C LYS A 706 -5.67 36.58 23.29
N PRO A 707 -5.87 36.96 24.57
CA PRO A 707 -5.32 36.23 25.71
C PRO A 707 -5.67 34.73 25.73
N ASP A 708 -6.89 34.37 25.35
CA ASP A 708 -7.38 32.99 25.29
C ASP A 708 -6.79 32.17 24.12
N ALA A 709 -6.44 32.84 23.02
CA ALA A 709 -5.82 32.23 21.85
C ALA A 709 -4.28 32.16 21.93
N LEU A 710 -3.65 32.89 22.85
CA LEU A 710 -2.19 32.99 22.97
C LEU A 710 -1.53 31.61 23.13
N SER A 711 -2.11 30.74 23.96
CA SER A 711 -1.55 29.40 24.17
C SER A 711 -1.59 28.54 22.91
N GLN A 712 -2.64 28.63 22.09
CA GLN A 712 -2.75 27.88 20.83
C GLN A 712 -1.76 28.43 19.80
N PHE A 713 -1.62 29.76 19.73
CA PHE A 713 -0.65 30.41 18.86
C PHE A 713 0.78 29.95 19.15
N VAL A 714 1.18 29.96 20.44
CA VAL A 714 2.51 29.48 20.84
C VAL A 714 2.68 27.99 20.55
N GLY A 715 1.64 27.17 20.74
CA GLY A 715 1.65 25.75 20.37
C GLY A 715 1.88 25.51 18.87
N VAL A 716 1.22 26.28 18.00
CA VAL A 716 1.46 26.24 16.54
C VAL A 716 2.91 26.60 16.21
N LYS A 717 3.45 27.68 16.81
CA LYS A 717 4.84 28.09 16.62
C LYS A 717 5.86 27.09 17.14
N ALA A 718 5.56 26.43 18.27
CA ALA A 718 6.37 25.34 18.78
C ALA A 718 6.42 24.15 17.81
N TYR A 719 5.29 23.79 17.19
CA TYR A 719 5.22 22.71 16.20
C TYR A 719 5.98 23.04 14.90
N GLU A 720 5.82 24.26 14.37
CA GLU A 720 6.58 24.75 13.22
C GLU A 720 8.10 24.69 13.50
N HIS A 721 8.53 25.11 14.70
CA HIS A 721 9.93 25.03 15.12
C HIS A 721 10.43 23.58 15.22
N GLN A 722 9.62 22.67 15.75
CA GLN A 722 9.96 21.25 15.81
C GLN A 722 10.24 20.66 14.43
N LEU A 723 9.40 20.94 13.43
CA LEU A 723 9.62 20.51 12.05
C LEU A 723 10.92 21.08 11.48
N ASN A 724 11.16 22.37 11.65
CA ASN A 724 12.31 23.08 11.10
C ASN A 724 13.64 22.69 11.77
N SER A 725 13.61 22.23 13.03
CA SER A 725 14.80 21.87 13.80
C SER A 725 15.27 20.42 13.59
N ILE A 726 14.50 19.56 12.92
CA ILE A 726 14.87 18.13 12.67
C ILE A 726 16.27 18.00 12.07
N SER A 727 16.64 18.85 11.10
CA SER A 727 17.96 18.82 10.47
C SER A 727 19.09 19.21 11.42
N GLN A 728 18.84 20.15 12.33
CA GLN A 728 19.80 20.61 13.34
C GLN A 728 20.10 19.54 14.40
N HIS A 729 19.12 18.69 14.71
CA HIS A 729 19.32 17.63 15.70
C HIS A 729 20.21 16.50 15.18
N LYS A 730 20.18 16.23 13.86
CA LYS A 730 21.00 15.19 13.24
C LYS A 730 22.49 15.41 13.49
N SER A 731 22.99 16.65 13.41
CA SER A 731 24.42 16.93 13.62
C SER A 731 24.88 16.82 15.08
N LYS A 732 23.98 16.84 16.07
CA LYS A 732 24.34 16.85 17.50
C LYS A 732 24.33 15.47 18.18
N LEU A 733 23.63 14.49 17.61
CA LEU A 733 23.55 13.10 18.11
C LEU A 733 24.35 12.10 17.25
N HIS A 734 25.24 12.64 16.40
CA HIS A 734 26.21 11.90 15.59
C HIS A 734 27.53 11.67 16.32
#